data_AF-A0A2K5Z4P8-F1
#
_entry.id   AF-A0A2K5Z4P8-F1
#
_cell.length_a   1.000
_cell.length_b   1.000
_cell.length_c   1.000
_cell.angle_alpha   90.00
_cell.angle_beta   90.00
_cell.angle_gamma   90.00
#
_symmetry.space_group_name_H-M   'P 1'
#
loop_
_entity.id
_entity.type
_entity.pdbx_description
1 polymer ?
#
loop_
_entity_poly.entity_id
_entity_poly.type
_entity_poly.pdbx_seq_one_letter_code
_entity_poly.pdbx_strand_id
1 'polypeptide(L)'
;MPLSCWPYFRLVLISRPQVMCPPQPPKSLRPTLAYTLEGIYIFFLFLNCLVERDINGTLLSQATCELCDGNENSFMVANVLGDRCVRCEPTFVNTSKSCACSEPNILTGGLCFSNTGNFPLRRISTARYGEVVSMLQFFCSVYANLTSCQALGNICVMNMNSYDFATFDACRLFQFIFENTAGLSTVHSISFWRQNLPWLFYGDQLGLAPQVLSSTSLPTNFSFKGENQNTKLKFVAASYDIRGNFLKWQTLEGGVLQLCPDTETRLNAAYSFGTTYQQNCEIPISKILIDFPTPIFYDVYLEYADENQHQYILAVPVLNLNLQHNKIFVNQDSNSGKWLLTRRIFLVDAVSGRENDLGSQPRVIRVATQVSLSVHLVPNTINGNIYPPLITIAYSDIDIKDANSQSVKVSFSVTYEMDHGEAHVQTDIALGVLGGLAVLASLLKTAGWKRRIGSPMIDLQTVMKFLVYYAGDLANVFFIITVGTGLYWLIFFKAQKSVSVLLPMPVQEERFVTYVGCAFALKALQFLHKLISQITIDVFFIDWERPKGKVLKAVEGEGGVRSATVPVSIWRTYFVANEWNEIQTVRKINSLFQVLTVLFFLEVVGFKNLALMDSSSSLSRSPSSYVAPYSRILRYAVSAALWLAIGIIQIVFFAVFYERFIEDKIRQFVDLCSMSNISVFLLSHKCFGYYIHDEGYSFSSVLYYGNEATLLVFDLLFFCVVDLACQNFILASFLTYLQQEIFRYIRNTVGQKNLVSKTLVDQRFLI
;
A
#
# COMPACT_ATOMS: atom_id res chain seq x y z
N MET A 1 -36.52 -12.06 -51.32
CA MET A 1 -35.75 -13.02 -50.51
C MET A 1 -35.62 -12.42 -49.12
N PRO A 2 -36.03 -13.12 -48.04
CA PRO A 2 -36.07 -12.54 -46.70
C PRO A 2 -34.68 -12.62 -46.07
N LEU A 3 -34.21 -11.51 -45.49
CA LEU A 3 -33.08 -11.51 -44.55
C LEU A 3 -33.64 -11.77 -43.16
N SER A 4 -33.43 -13.00 -42.70
CA SER A 4 -33.76 -13.50 -41.37
C SER A 4 -32.80 -12.94 -40.32
N CYS A 5 -33.29 -12.13 -39.37
CA CYS A 5 -32.60 -11.90 -38.10
C CYS A 5 -32.91 -13.06 -37.14
N TRP A 6 -31.87 -13.77 -36.71
CA TRP A 6 -31.93 -14.81 -35.69
C TRP A 6 -31.81 -14.24 -34.26
N PRO A 7 -32.25 -14.99 -33.22
CA PRO A 7 -32.85 -14.41 -32.03
C PRO A 7 -32.06 -14.73 -30.75
N TYR A 8 -31.56 -13.73 -30.03
CA TYR A 8 -31.22 -13.90 -28.60
C TYR A 8 -31.34 -12.55 -27.91
N PHE A 9 -32.47 -12.31 -27.24
CA PHE A 9 -32.59 -11.65 -25.93
C PHE A 9 -34.07 -11.58 -25.55
N ARG A 10 -34.42 -12.27 -24.46
CA ARG A 10 -35.77 -12.36 -23.90
C ARG A 10 -35.95 -11.16 -22.97
N LEU A 11 -36.57 -10.09 -23.46
CA LEU A 11 -36.96 -8.95 -22.63
C LEU A 11 -38.49 -8.97 -22.44
N VAL A 12 -38.85 -8.87 -21.17
CA VAL A 12 -40.19 -9.05 -20.62
C VAL A 12 -41.19 -8.06 -21.23
N LEU A 13 -42.38 -8.58 -21.51
CA LEU A 13 -43.56 -7.95 -22.11
C LEU A 13 -43.94 -6.61 -21.48
N ILE A 14 -43.96 -5.54 -22.29
CA ILE A 14 -44.89 -4.41 -22.15
C ILE A 14 -45.33 -4.01 -23.57
N SER A 15 -46.62 -4.13 -23.87
CA SER A 15 -47.24 -3.70 -25.13
C SER A 15 -46.96 -2.21 -25.42
N ARG A 16 -46.54 -1.88 -26.65
CA ARG A 16 -46.22 -0.51 -27.11
C ARG A 16 -47.27 -0.02 -28.14
N PRO A 17 -47.67 1.28 -28.14
CA PRO A 17 -48.69 1.84 -29.05
C PRO A 17 -48.27 2.05 -30.51
N GLN A 18 -49.29 2.18 -31.37
CA GLN A 18 -49.26 2.49 -32.81
C GLN A 18 -48.95 3.98 -33.16
N VAL A 19 -48.71 4.26 -34.44
CA VAL A 19 -48.28 5.55 -35.03
C VAL A 19 -49.48 6.42 -35.49
N MET A 20 -49.39 7.75 -35.31
CA MET A 20 -50.41 8.73 -35.74
C MET A 20 -49.95 9.48 -37.01
N CYS A 21 -50.82 9.70 -37.99
CA CYS A 21 -50.54 10.50 -39.21
C CYS A 21 -51.29 11.86 -39.18
N PRO A 22 -50.69 12.95 -39.71
CA PRO A 22 -51.23 14.31 -39.61
C PRO A 22 -52.40 14.58 -40.58
N PRO A 23 -53.27 15.58 -40.30
CA PRO A 23 -54.31 16.02 -41.22
C PRO A 23 -53.72 16.92 -42.34
N GLN A 24 -54.12 16.63 -43.59
CA GLN A 24 -53.75 17.28 -44.88
C GLN A 24 -53.84 18.84 -44.90
N PRO A 25 -53.26 19.60 -45.89
CA PRO A 25 -53.12 19.32 -47.35
C PRO A 25 -51.81 19.90 -48.01
N PRO A 26 -51.60 20.08 -49.36
CA PRO A 26 -52.36 19.71 -50.57
C PRO A 26 -51.56 18.87 -51.61
N LYS A 27 -52.20 18.71 -52.79
CA LYS A 27 -51.79 18.01 -54.01
C LYS A 27 -50.35 18.29 -54.52
N SER A 28 -49.85 17.28 -55.24
CA SER A 28 -48.79 17.23 -56.26
C SER A 28 -47.33 17.43 -55.82
N LEU A 29 -46.52 16.38 -55.95
CA LEU A 29 -45.49 16.28 -57.01
C LEU A 29 -44.97 14.84 -57.10
N ARG A 30 -44.84 14.33 -58.33
CA ARG A 30 -44.17 13.07 -58.68
C ARG A 30 -42.64 13.23 -58.69
N PRO A 31 -41.88 12.12 -58.71
CA PRO A 31 -40.48 12.08 -58.28
C PRO A 31 -39.52 12.28 -59.46
N THR A 32 -38.40 12.97 -59.21
CA THR A 32 -37.17 12.85 -60.01
C THR A 32 -36.04 13.54 -59.25
N LEU A 33 -35.03 12.81 -58.84
CA LEU A 33 -33.69 12.87 -59.42
C LEU A 33 -32.71 12.02 -58.58
N ALA A 34 -32.22 10.98 -59.23
CA ALA A 34 -31.00 10.30 -58.84
C ALA A 34 -29.81 11.17 -59.22
N TYR A 35 -28.85 11.33 -58.31
CA TYR A 35 -27.45 11.53 -58.67
C TYR A 35 -26.57 10.78 -57.67
N THR A 36 -25.72 9.94 -58.25
CA THR A 36 -24.63 9.18 -57.66
C THR A 36 -23.42 10.07 -57.38
N LEU A 37 -22.76 9.85 -56.24
CA LEU A 37 -21.33 10.12 -56.07
C LEU A 37 -20.77 9.24 -54.94
N GLU A 38 -19.74 8.47 -55.30
CA GLU A 38 -18.98 7.56 -54.46
C GLU A 38 -18.14 8.30 -53.40
N GLY A 39 -17.91 7.66 -52.24
CA GLY A 39 -16.85 8.07 -51.31
C GLY A 39 -17.14 7.85 -49.82
N ILE A 40 -16.77 6.65 -49.33
CA ILE A 40 -16.32 6.29 -47.97
C ILE A 40 -16.85 7.15 -46.79
N TYR A 41 -17.74 6.58 -45.96
CA TYR A 41 -17.71 6.62 -44.49
C TYR A 41 -18.69 5.55 -43.96
N ILE A 42 -18.19 4.46 -43.37
CA ILE A 42 -19.04 3.51 -42.63
C ILE A 42 -19.41 4.19 -41.31
N PHE A 43 -20.50 4.97 -41.34
CA PHE A 43 -21.25 5.32 -40.15
C PHE A 43 -22.20 4.17 -39.86
N PHE A 44 -21.96 3.41 -38.79
CA PHE A 44 -22.97 2.53 -38.20
C PHE A 44 -24.09 3.39 -37.62
N LEU A 45 -25.02 3.82 -38.47
CA LEU A 45 -26.33 4.30 -38.05
C LEU A 45 -27.10 3.07 -37.55
N PHE A 46 -27.24 2.97 -36.22
CA PHE A 46 -28.24 2.12 -35.58
C PHE A 46 -29.62 2.62 -36.02
N LEU A 47 -30.11 2.13 -37.17
CA LEU A 47 -31.52 2.22 -37.50
C LEU A 47 -32.27 1.28 -36.55
N ASN A 48 -32.91 1.85 -35.54
CA ASN A 48 -33.94 1.16 -34.77
C ASN A 48 -35.04 0.72 -35.74
N CYS A 49 -35.06 -0.56 -36.12
CA CYS A 49 -36.20 -1.16 -36.80
C CYS A 49 -37.40 -1.12 -35.84
N LEU A 50 -38.31 -0.17 -36.05
CA LEU A 50 -39.59 -0.14 -35.36
C LEU A 50 -40.47 -1.24 -35.94
N VAL A 51 -41.03 -2.06 -35.06
CA VAL A 51 -41.91 -3.18 -35.42
C VAL A 51 -43.27 -2.92 -34.78
N GLU A 52 -44.30 -2.80 -35.61
CA GLU A 52 -45.66 -2.54 -35.13
C GLU A 52 -46.30 -3.82 -34.60
N ARG A 53 -47.01 -3.69 -33.48
CA ARG A 53 -47.71 -4.78 -32.81
C ARG A 53 -49.10 -4.33 -32.41
N ASP A 54 -50.03 -5.27 -32.42
CA ASP A 54 -51.38 -5.09 -31.89
C ASP A 54 -51.35 -4.95 -30.35
N ILE A 55 -52.46 -4.52 -29.75
CA ILE A 55 -52.67 -4.36 -28.30
C ILE A 55 -52.40 -5.69 -27.56
N ASN A 56 -52.67 -6.82 -28.23
CA ASN A 56 -52.41 -8.19 -27.73
C ASN A 56 -50.96 -8.67 -27.96
N GLY A 57 -50.08 -7.84 -28.51
CA GLY A 57 -48.66 -8.13 -28.74
C GLY A 57 -48.35 -8.93 -30.00
N THR A 58 -49.34 -9.21 -30.86
CA THR A 58 -49.16 -9.86 -32.17
C THR A 58 -48.48 -8.91 -33.16
N LEU A 59 -47.62 -9.45 -34.04
CA LEU A 59 -46.89 -8.66 -35.03
C LEU A 59 -47.85 -8.20 -36.14
N LEU A 60 -47.91 -6.90 -36.42
CA LEU A 60 -48.66 -6.39 -37.56
C LEU A 60 -47.82 -6.49 -38.83
N SER A 61 -48.41 -7.02 -39.91
CA SER A 61 -47.76 -7.15 -41.22
C SER A 61 -47.73 -5.84 -42.00
N GLN A 62 -48.55 -4.86 -41.61
CA GLN A 62 -48.66 -3.54 -42.23
C GLN A 62 -49.02 -2.51 -41.15
N ALA A 63 -48.44 -1.31 -41.25
CA ALA A 63 -48.70 -0.24 -40.28
C ALA A 63 -50.15 0.26 -40.39
N THR A 64 -50.84 0.31 -39.25
CA THR A 64 -52.23 0.79 -39.15
C THR A 64 -52.26 2.06 -38.32
N CYS A 65 -52.83 3.15 -38.86
CA CYS A 65 -52.96 4.40 -38.14
C CYS A 65 -54.24 4.42 -37.30
N GLU A 66 -54.11 4.32 -35.99
CA GLU A 66 -55.19 4.54 -35.03
C GLU A 66 -55.06 5.91 -34.36
N LEU A 67 -56.21 6.54 -34.09
CA LEU A 67 -56.25 7.84 -33.42
C LEU A 67 -56.07 7.65 -31.91
N CYS A 68 -55.04 8.25 -31.34
CA CYS A 68 -54.81 8.24 -29.89
C CYS A 68 -55.59 9.37 -29.24
N ASP A 69 -56.92 9.19 -29.22
CA ASP A 69 -57.83 10.06 -28.51
C ASP A 69 -57.65 9.75 -27.03
N GLY A 70 -56.93 10.62 -26.29
CA GLY A 70 -56.62 10.43 -24.87
C GLY A 70 -57.83 10.48 -23.93
N ASN A 71 -59.05 10.46 -24.49
CA ASN A 71 -60.33 10.49 -23.79
C ASN A 71 -60.91 9.08 -23.59
N GLU A 72 -61.79 8.96 -22.59
CA GLU A 72 -62.48 7.77 -22.05
C GLU A 72 -62.10 6.38 -22.64
N ASN A 73 -61.51 5.53 -21.79
CA ASN A 73 -61.03 4.16 -22.07
C ASN A 73 -59.81 4.04 -23.00
N SER A 74 -59.13 5.15 -23.32
CA SER A 74 -57.84 5.13 -24.01
C SER A 74 -56.66 5.21 -23.04
N PHE A 75 -55.66 4.33 -23.21
CA PHE A 75 -54.42 4.33 -22.40
C PHE A 75 -53.24 5.03 -23.08
N MET A 76 -53.50 5.72 -24.20
CA MET A 76 -52.47 6.23 -25.10
C MET A 76 -52.83 7.66 -25.53
N VAL A 77 -51.84 8.55 -25.51
CA VAL A 77 -51.98 9.95 -25.93
C VAL A 77 -50.88 10.27 -26.94
N ALA A 78 -51.12 11.23 -27.83
CA ALA A 78 -50.08 11.70 -28.74
C ALA A 78 -48.88 12.27 -27.96
N ASN A 79 -47.67 11.92 -28.40
CA ASN A 79 -46.43 12.55 -27.94
C ASN A 79 -46.43 14.06 -28.25
N VAL A 80 -45.54 14.83 -27.63
CA VAL A 80 -45.42 16.30 -27.81
C VAL A 80 -45.28 16.71 -29.29
N LEU A 81 -44.70 15.86 -30.12
CA LEU A 81 -44.52 16.08 -31.57
C LEU A 81 -45.70 15.60 -32.44
N GLY A 82 -46.73 14.99 -31.83
CA GLY A 82 -47.91 14.48 -32.54
C GLY A 82 -47.66 13.26 -33.45
N ASP A 83 -46.47 12.67 -33.37
CA ASP A 83 -45.93 11.71 -34.33
C ASP A 83 -46.08 10.23 -33.90
N ARG A 84 -46.30 10.00 -32.61
CA ARG A 84 -46.45 8.66 -32.03
C ARG A 84 -47.37 8.70 -30.84
N CYS A 85 -48.00 7.57 -30.55
CA CYS A 85 -48.76 7.41 -29.32
C CYS A 85 -47.85 6.94 -28.20
N VAL A 86 -47.90 7.64 -27.07
CA VAL A 86 -47.22 7.28 -25.83
C VAL A 86 -48.24 6.80 -24.82
N ARG A 87 -47.89 5.76 -24.08
CA ARG A 87 -48.75 5.26 -23.01
C ARG A 87 -48.84 6.32 -21.91
N CYS A 88 -50.04 6.51 -21.41
CA CYS A 88 -50.32 7.51 -20.38
C CYS A 88 -49.75 7.08 -19.04
N GLU A 89 -49.42 8.08 -18.22
CA GLU A 89 -48.75 7.84 -16.96
C GLU A 89 -49.65 6.99 -16.03
N PRO A 90 -49.11 6.00 -15.29
CA PRO A 90 -49.93 5.02 -14.57
C PRO A 90 -50.95 5.63 -13.61
N THR A 91 -50.67 6.82 -13.09
CA THR A 91 -51.58 7.63 -12.26
C THR A 91 -52.88 7.94 -13.00
N PHE A 92 -52.83 8.39 -14.26
CA PHE A 92 -54.00 8.69 -15.07
C PHE A 92 -54.81 7.43 -15.39
N VAL A 93 -54.10 6.34 -15.73
CA VAL A 93 -54.72 5.04 -16.03
C VAL A 93 -55.45 4.48 -14.81
N ASN A 94 -54.85 4.57 -13.62
CA ASN A 94 -55.43 4.03 -12.40
C ASN A 94 -56.58 4.88 -11.85
N THR A 95 -56.52 6.21 -12.06
CA THR A 95 -57.53 7.15 -11.52
C THR A 95 -58.70 7.38 -12.47
N SER A 96 -58.45 7.56 -13.76
CA SER A 96 -59.49 7.96 -14.74
C SER A 96 -59.74 6.92 -15.85
N LYS A 97 -58.93 5.85 -15.93
CA LYS A 97 -58.87 4.93 -17.08
C LYS A 97 -58.73 5.63 -18.43
N SER A 98 -58.20 6.84 -18.42
CA SER A 98 -57.95 7.69 -19.58
C SER A 98 -56.62 8.41 -19.39
N CYS A 99 -56.24 9.24 -20.37
CA CYS A 99 -55.07 10.12 -20.29
C CYS A 99 -55.44 11.53 -19.84
N ALA A 100 -56.73 11.79 -19.61
CA ALA A 100 -57.27 13.06 -19.18
C ALA A 100 -57.53 13.05 -17.66
N CYS A 101 -57.08 14.10 -16.98
CA CYS A 101 -57.40 14.29 -15.56
C CYS A 101 -58.58 15.26 -15.42
N SER A 102 -59.80 14.72 -15.57
CA SER A 102 -61.04 15.48 -15.46
C SER A 102 -61.48 15.64 -14.00
N GLU A 103 -62.08 16.79 -13.65
CA GLU A 103 -62.69 16.99 -12.32
C GLU A 103 -63.72 15.87 -12.03
N PRO A 104 -63.75 15.28 -10.82
CA PRO A 104 -63.21 15.79 -9.56
C PRO A 104 -61.72 15.48 -9.31
N ASN A 105 -60.99 14.86 -10.23
CA ASN A 105 -59.58 14.50 -10.04
C ASN A 105 -58.65 15.73 -10.13
N ILE A 106 -57.57 15.72 -9.37
CA ILE A 106 -56.63 16.84 -9.26
C ILE A 106 -55.39 16.54 -10.11
N LEU A 107 -55.06 17.44 -11.04
CA LEU A 107 -53.83 17.39 -11.84
C LEU A 107 -52.74 18.24 -11.17
N THR A 108 -51.69 17.59 -10.66
CA THR A 108 -50.55 18.29 -10.02
C THR A 108 -49.23 17.65 -10.44
N GLY A 109 -48.27 18.48 -10.91
CA GLY A 109 -46.92 18.02 -11.26
C GLY A 109 -46.87 17.05 -12.44
N GLY A 110 -47.87 17.08 -13.33
CA GLY A 110 -47.98 16.13 -14.45
C GLY A 110 -48.60 14.79 -14.08
N LEU A 111 -49.13 14.61 -12.86
CA LEU A 111 -49.80 13.39 -12.39
C LEU A 111 -51.28 13.67 -12.04
N CYS A 112 -52.14 12.66 -12.22
CA CYS A 112 -53.57 12.74 -11.89
C CYS A 112 -53.92 11.99 -10.60
N PHE A 113 -54.67 12.63 -9.70
CA PHE A 113 -55.07 12.10 -8.39
C PHE A 113 -56.58 12.06 -8.19
N SER A 114 -57.08 11.01 -7.54
CA SER A 114 -58.49 10.95 -7.12
C SER A 114 -58.75 11.87 -5.93
N ASN A 115 -59.83 12.66 -5.97
CA ASN A 115 -60.27 13.52 -4.86
C ASN A 115 -60.60 12.73 -3.57
N THR A 116 -60.81 11.41 -3.70
CA THR A 116 -61.15 10.51 -2.58
C THR A 116 -59.93 9.91 -1.88
N GLY A 117 -58.72 10.14 -2.40
CA GLY A 117 -57.49 9.70 -1.76
C GLY A 117 -57.17 10.61 -0.58
N ASN A 118 -57.37 10.11 0.65
CA ASN A 118 -56.76 10.73 1.83
C ASN A 118 -55.25 10.78 1.58
N PHE A 119 -54.70 11.95 1.26
CA PHE A 119 -53.27 12.20 1.50
C PHE A 119 -52.99 11.76 2.94
N PRO A 120 -51.98 10.92 3.19
CA PRO A 120 -51.72 10.47 4.55
C PRO A 120 -51.60 11.70 5.45
N LEU A 121 -52.36 11.69 6.55
CA LEU A 121 -52.31 12.71 7.61
C LEU A 121 -50.85 13.12 7.84
N ARG A 122 -50.59 14.45 7.82
CA ARG A 122 -49.34 15.10 8.24
C ARG A 122 -48.73 14.33 9.41
N ARG A 123 -47.82 13.41 9.12
CA ARG A 123 -47.05 12.72 10.14
C ARG A 123 -45.78 13.51 10.25
N ILE A 124 -45.68 14.30 11.32
CA ILE A 124 -44.56 15.20 11.58
C ILE A 124 -43.30 14.35 11.66
N SER A 125 -42.52 14.33 10.58
CA SER A 125 -41.15 13.85 10.64
C SER A 125 -40.28 14.97 11.21
N THR A 126 -39.31 14.62 12.04
CA THR A 126 -38.30 15.54 12.59
C THR A 126 -37.29 16.05 11.54
N ALA A 127 -37.36 15.58 10.29
CA ALA A 127 -36.48 16.00 9.20
C ALA A 127 -36.93 17.34 8.58
N ARG A 128 -35.97 18.23 8.30
CA ARG A 128 -36.17 19.55 7.63
C ARG A 128 -36.87 19.45 6.26
N TYR A 129 -36.89 18.25 5.66
CA TYR A 129 -37.53 17.89 4.39
C TYR A 129 -38.82 17.05 4.53
N GLY A 130 -39.43 17.02 5.71
CA GLY A 130 -40.48 16.06 6.05
C GLY A 130 -41.68 15.95 5.11
N GLU A 131 -42.13 17.09 4.57
CA GLU A 131 -43.24 17.12 3.61
C GLU A 131 -42.83 16.49 2.25
N VAL A 132 -41.61 16.76 1.78
CA VAL A 132 -41.06 16.20 0.54
C VAL A 132 -40.79 14.71 0.66
N VAL A 133 -40.21 14.26 1.78
CA VAL A 133 -39.91 12.84 2.00
C VAL A 133 -41.20 12.01 2.08
N SER A 134 -42.24 12.54 2.72
CA SER A 134 -43.56 11.87 2.80
C SER A 134 -44.23 11.76 1.43
N MET A 135 -44.15 12.82 0.62
CA MET A 135 -44.61 12.80 -0.78
C MET A 135 -43.85 11.75 -1.60
N LEU A 136 -42.52 11.74 -1.56
CA LEU A 136 -41.69 10.76 -2.26
C LEU A 136 -41.99 9.32 -1.83
N GLN A 137 -42.21 9.10 -0.53
CA GLN A 137 -42.63 7.81 0.00
C GLN A 137 -43.98 7.37 -0.56
N PHE A 138 -44.98 8.26 -0.63
CA PHE A 138 -46.27 7.95 -1.24
C PHE A 138 -46.12 7.60 -2.72
N PHE A 139 -45.38 8.40 -3.49
CA PHE A 139 -45.15 8.14 -4.92
C PHE A 139 -44.40 6.85 -5.18
N CYS A 140 -43.39 6.54 -4.37
CA CYS A 140 -42.63 5.30 -4.48
C CYS A 140 -43.49 4.09 -4.10
N SER A 141 -44.23 4.16 -2.98
CA SER A 141 -44.98 3.03 -2.44
C SER A 141 -46.26 2.72 -3.22
N VAL A 142 -47.00 3.76 -3.66
CA VAL A 142 -48.33 3.59 -4.27
C VAL A 142 -48.23 3.47 -5.80
N TYR A 143 -47.36 4.26 -6.42
CA TYR A 143 -47.26 4.32 -7.88
C TYR A 143 -46.01 3.64 -8.45
N ALA A 144 -45.17 3.04 -7.60
CA ALA A 144 -43.92 2.38 -7.99
C ALA A 144 -43.02 3.25 -8.90
N ASN A 145 -43.07 4.58 -8.71
CA ASN A 145 -42.28 5.50 -9.51
C ASN A 145 -40.80 5.38 -9.15
N LEU A 146 -40.01 4.82 -10.09
CA LEU A 146 -38.59 4.57 -9.90
C LEU A 146 -37.82 5.84 -9.51
N THR A 147 -38.12 6.99 -10.12
CA THR A 147 -37.40 8.24 -9.87
C THR A 147 -37.66 8.73 -8.45
N SER A 148 -38.91 8.65 -7.98
CA SER A 148 -39.28 8.98 -6.60
C SER A 148 -38.63 8.02 -5.59
N CYS A 149 -38.54 6.73 -5.91
CA CYS A 149 -37.84 5.74 -5.09
C CYS A 149 -36.32 5.99 -5.03
N GLN A 150 -35.71 6.38 -6.15
CA GLN A 150 -34.30 6.76 -6.23
C GLN A 150 -34.02 8.04 -5.42
N ALA A 151 -34.90 9.04 -5.50
CA ALA A 151 -34.81 10.26 -4.72
C ALA A 151 -34.91 9.99 -3.20
N LEU A 152 -35.88 9.17 -2.79
CA LEU A 152 -36.01 8.75 -1.39
C LEU A 152 -34.75 8.03 -0.90
N GLY A 153 -34.19 7.16 -1.74
CA GLY A 153 -32.94 6.47 -1.46
C GLY A 153 -31.76 7.44 -1.31
N ASN A 154 -31.64 8.43 -2.19
CA ASN A 154 -30.59 9.46 -2.14
C ASN A 154 -30.67 10.28 -0.84
N ILE A 155 -31.87 10.66 -0.40
CA ILE A 155 -32.06 11.36 0.87
C ILE A 155 -31.66 10.46 2.06
N CYS A 156 -31.93 9.15 2.00
CA CYS A 156 -31.43 8.22 3.01
C CYS A 156 -29.89 8.17 3.05
N VAL A 157 -29.22 8.13 1.90
CA VAL A 157 -27.75 8.18 1.83
C VAL A 157 -27.23 9.51 2.39
N MET A 158 -27.86 10.64 2.07
CA MET A 158 -27.53 11.95 2.66
C MET A 158 -27.68 11.96 4.18
N ASN A 159 -28.62 11.18 4.73
CA ASN A 159 -28.75 10.93 6.17
C ASN A 159 -27.79 9.84 6.72
N MET A 160 -26.64 9.64 6.06
CA MET A 160 -25.58 8.69 6.43
C MET A 160 -26.05 7.23 6.51
N ASN A 161 -27.13 6.88 5.81
CA ASN A 161 -27.76 5.56 5.92
C ASN A 161 -28.15 5.21 7.37
N SER A 162 -28.36 6.22 8.22
CA SER A 162 -28.68 6.02 9.63
C SER A 162 -30.07 5.40 9.79
N TYR A 163 -30.16 4.44 10.70
CA TYR A 163 -31.37 3.70 11.00
C TYR A 163 -31.65 3.75 12.50
N ASP A 164 -32.84 4.23 12.88
CA ASP A 164 -33.34 4.21 14.26
C ASP A 164 -34.83 3.80 14.23
N PHE A 165 -35.20 2.84 15.07
CA PHE A 165 -36.60 2.42 15.23
C PHE A 165 -37.50 3.52 15.80
N ALA A 166 -36.93 4.49 16.53
CA ALA A 166 -37.69 5.53 17.20
C ALA A 166 -38.06 6.71 16.27
N THR A 167 -37.19 7.06 15.32
CA THR A 167 -37.38 8.23 14.44
C THR A 167 -38.03 7.85 13.11
N PHE A 168 -38.83 8.73 12.53
CA PHE A 168 -39.42 8.53 11.20
C PHE A 168 -38.65 9.32 10.15
N ASP A 169 -37.43 8.86 9.88
CA ASP A 169 -36.53 9.48 8.90
C ASP A 169 -36.60 8.80 7.53
N ALA A 170 -35.99 9.41 6.50
CA ALA A 170 -36.03 8.92 5.13
C ALA A 170 -35.56 7.46 4.97
N CYS A 171 -34.54 7.04 5.74
CA CYS A 171 -34.06 5.66 5.74
C CYS A 171 -35.06 4.66 6.31
N ARG A 172 -35.82 5.05 7.34
CA ARG A 172 -36.88 4.19 7.89
C ARG A 172 -38.04 4.05 6.91
N LEU A 173 -38.43 5.15 6.26
CA LEU A 173 -39.46 5.12 5.21
C LEU A 173 -39.02 4.25 4.03
N PHE A 174 -37.76 4.34 3.64
CA PHE A 174 -37.15 3.47 2.63
C PHE A 174 -37.23 1.99 3.04
N GLN A 175 -36.81 1.66 4.27
CA GLN A 175 -36.86 0.30 4.80
C GLN A 175 -38.29 -0.25 4.90
N PHE A 176 -39.25 0.59 5.32
CA PHE A 176 -40.66 0.24 5.37
C PHE A 176 -41.21 -0.14 3.99
N ILE A 177 -40.81 0.57 2.93
CA ILE A 177 -41.17 0.19 1.56
C ILE A 177 -40.48 -1.12 1.17
N PHE A 178 -39.20 -1.31 1.51
CA PHE A 178 -38.47 -2.54 1.23
C PHE A 178 -39.13 -3.78 1.85
N GLU A 179 -39.58 -3.69 3.10
CA GLU A 179 -40.28 -4.77 3.81
C GLU A 179 -41.67 -5.05 3.22
N ASN A 180 -42.44 -4.00 2.92
CA ASN A 180 -43.77 -4.16 2.32
C ASN A 180 -43.73 -4.68 0.87
N THR A 181 -42.59 -4.51 0.19
CA THR A 181 -42.35 -5.02 -1.17
C THR A 181 -41.69 -6.41 -1.16
N ALA A 182 -41.59 -7.07 -0.01
CA ALA A 182 -40.98 -8.41 0.09
C ALA A 182 -41.67 -9.48 -0.79
N GLY A 183 -42.96 -9.32 -1.08
CA GLY A 183 -43.72 -10.21 -1.97
C GLY A 183 -43.47 -10.00 -3.47
N LEU A 184 -42.73 -8.96 -3.87
CA LEU A 184 -42.36 -8.69 -5.26
C LEU A 184 -41.06 -9.44 -5.64
N SER A 185 -40.90 -9.73 -6.93
CA SER A 185 -39.71 -10.42 -7.45
C SER A 185 -38.42 -9.63 -7.18
N THR A 186 -37.34 -10.36 -6.93
CA THR A 186 -35.99 -9.81 -6.80
C THR A 186 -35.35 -9.60 -8.16
N VAL A 187 -34.48 -8.59 -8.25
CA VAL A 187 -33.76 -8.26 -9.49
C VAL A 187 -32.45 -9.04 -9.53
N HIS A 188 -32.17 -9.69 -10.66
CA HIS A 188 -30.94 -10.48 -10.89
C HIS A 188 -30.62 -11.52 -9.79
N SER A 189 -31.65 -12.10 -9.15
CA SER A 189 -31.51 -13.05 -8.04
C SER A 189 -30.80 -12.48 -6.80
N ILE A 190 -30.72 -11.17 -6.65
CA ILE A 190 -30.16 -10.50 -5.47
C ILE A 190 -31.29 -10.25 -4.47
N SER A 191 -31.22 -10.91 -3.30
CA SER A 191 -32.25 -10.83 -2.24
C SER A 191 -32.51 -9.40 -1.76
N PHE A 192 -31.49 -8.55 -1.80
CA PHE A 192 -31.52 -7.17 -1.33
C PHE A 192 -31.95 -6.16 -2.41
N TRP A 193 -32.26 -6.62 -3.63
CA TRP A 193 -32.67 -5.75 -4.72
C TRP A 193 -34.11 -6.04 -5.15
N ARG A 194 -35.03 -5.15 -4.74
CA ARG A 194 -36.45 -5.20 -5.12
C ARG A 194 -36.70 -4.50 -6.44
N GLN A 195 -37.71 -4.97 -7.17
CA GLN A 195 -38.16 -4.31 -8.39
C GLN A 195 -38.66 -2.89 -8.07
N ASN A 196 -38.25 -1.90 -8.88
CA ASN A 196 -38.57 -0.47 -8.74
C ASN A 196 -38.00 0.26 -7.51
N LEU A 197 -37.19 -0.41 -6.67
CA LEU A 197 -36.49 0.21 -5.54
C LEU A 197 -34.97 0.15 -5.76
N PRO A 198 -34.19 1.21 -5.48
CA PRO A 198 -32.74 1.12 -5.52
C PRO A 198 -32.22 0.12 -4.48
N TRP A 199 -31.12 -0.55 -4.80
CA TRP A 199 -30.41 -1.37 -3.83
C TRP A 199 -29.41 -0.53 -3.05
N LEU A 200 -29.63 -0.34 -1.74
CA LEU A 200 -28.79 0.51 -0.87
C LEU A 200 -28.03 -0.26 0.22
N PHE A 201 -28.57 -1.38 0.71
CA PHE A 201 -28.05 -2.13 1.86
C PHE A 201 -27.78 -3.59 1.46
N TYR A 202 -26.71 -4.19 1.99
CA TYR A 202 -26.41 -5.62 1.83
C TYR A 202 -27.07 -6.49 2.93
N GLY A 203 -28.27 -6.07 3.36
CA GLY A 203 -29.03 -6.67 4.46
C GLY A 203 -29.24 -5.72 5.64
N ASP A 204 -30.12 -6.14 6.53
CA ASP A 204 -30.58 -5.43 7.73
C ASP A 204 -30.02 -6.04 9.04
N GLN A 205 -29.47 -7.25 8.98
CA GLN A 205 -28.91 -7.98 10.12
C GLN A 205 -27.40 -7.77 10.25
N LEU A 206 -26.95 -7.59 11.50
CA LEU A 206 -25.54 -7.63 11.86
C LEU A 206 -24.98 -9.03 11.58
N GLY A 207 -23.75 -9.11 11.04
CA GLY A 207 -23.06 -10.37 10.78
C GLY A 207 -23.02 -10.82 9.31
N LEU A 208 -23.71 -10.11 8.40
CA LEU A 208 -23.71 -10.41 6.97
C LEU A 208 -22.45 -9.91 6.23
N ALA A 209 -21.76 -8.90 6.75
CA ALA A 209 -20.61 -8.29 6.08
C ALA A 209 -19.47 -9.27 5.76
N PRO A 210 -19.02 -10.17 6.66
CA PRO A 210 -17.99 -11.16 6.33
C PRO A 210 -18.40 -12.07 5.17
N GLN A 211 -19.68 -12.45 5.07
CA GLN A 211 -20.16 -13.31 3.99
C GLN A 211 -20.09 -12.56 2.65
N VAL A 212 -20.50 -11.30 2.59
CA VAL A 212 -20.41 -10.48 1.37
C VAL A 212 -18.97 -10.29 0.92
N LEU A 213 -18.06 -10.05 1.87
CA LEU A 213 -16.66 -9.76 1.58
C LEU A 213 -15.82 -11.01 1.29
N SER A 214 -16.27 -12.22 1.63
CA SER A 214 -15.48 -13.45 1.45
C SER A 214 -16.14 -14.54 0.60
N SER A 215 -17.43 -14.47 0.33
CA SER A 215 -18.14 -15.55 -0.40
C SER A 215 -17.84 -15.59 -1.89
N THR A 216 -17.56 -14.44 -2.51
CA THR A 216 -17.41 -14.31 -3.96
C THR A 216 -15.95 -14.10 -4.32
N SER A 217 -15.26 -15.14 -4.77
CA SER A 217 -13.93 -14.98 -5.35
C SER A 217 -14.05 -14.59 -6.82
N LEU A 218 -13.34 -13.53 -7.23
CA LEU A 218 -13.31 -13.09 -8.62
C LEU A 218 -12.21 -13.86 -9.38
N PRO A 219 -12.53 -14.52 -10.51
CA PRO A 219 -11.58 -15.35 -11.27
C PRO A 219 -10.60 -14.52 -12.12
N THR A 220 -10.52 -13.20 -11.90
CA THR A 220 -9.64 -12.32 -12.69
C THR A 220 -8.18 -12.59 -12.39
N ASN A 221 -7.46 -13.07 -13.40
CA ASN A 221 -6.02 -13.27 -13.31
C ASN A 221 -5.29 -11.93 -13.50
N PHE A 222 -4.61 -11.48 -12.44
CA PHE A 222 -3.74 -10.30 -12.50
C PHE A 222 -2.29 -10.70 -12.71
N SER A 223 -1.62 -9.97 -13.58
CA SER A 223 -0.22 -10.23 -13.95
C SER A 223 0.59 -8.94 -14.04
N PHE A 224 1.70 -8.88 -13.30
CA PHE A 224 2.61 -7.73 -13.31
C PHE A 224 3.65 -7.78 -14.44
N LYS A 225 3.95 -8.98 -14.98
CA LYS A 225 4.99 -9.19 -15.99
C LYS A 225 4.60 -10.26 -17.02
N GLY A 226 4.91 -9.99 -18.29
CA GLY A 226 4.76 -10.94 -19.40
C GLY A 226 3.88 -10.38 -20.53
N GLU A 227 3.65 -11.20 -21.56
CA GLU A 227 2.81 -10.83 -22.71
C GLU A 227 1.34 -10.60 -22.33
N ASN A 228 0.87 -11.25 -21.25
CA ASN A 228 -0.48 -11.12 -20.69
C ASN A 228 -0.54 -10.16 -19.50
N GLN A 229 0.23 -9.07 -19.52
CA GLN A 229 0.23 -8.08 -18.43
C GLN A 229 -1.17 -7.49 -18.25
N ASN A 230 -1.76 -7.69 -17.08
CA ASN A 230 -3.05 -7.13 -16.70
C ASN A 230 -2.95 -6.58 -15.28
N THR A 231 -2.78 -5.27 -15.19
CA THR A 231 -2.66 -4.55 -13.92
C THR A 231 -3.77 -3.52 -13.73
N LYS A 232 -4.80 -3.49 -14.57
CA LYS A 232 -5.85 -2.46 -14.50
C LYS A 232 -7.09 -3.00 -13.80
N LEU A 233 -7.53 -2.31 -12.75
CA LEU A 233 -8.84 -2.50 -12.15
C LEU A 233 -9.84 -1.55 -12.84
N LYS A 234 -10.81 -2.12 -13.56
CA LYS A 234 -11.80 -1.34 -14.29
C LYS A 234 -13.01 -1.05 -13.40
N PHE A 235 -13.00 0.12 -12.76
CA PHE A 235 -14.16 0.58 -12.01
C PHE A 235 -15.07 1.47 -12.85
N VAL A 236 -16.37 1.19 -12.78
CA VAL A 236 -17.43 1.96 -13.42
C VAL A 236 -18.45 2.39 -12.38
N ALA A 237 -18.98 3.59 -12.50
CA ALA A 237 -20.00 4.13 -11.61
C ALA A 237 -21.25 4.57 -12.36
N ALA A 238 -22.42 4.21 -11.83
CA ALA A 238 -23.69 4.81 -12.21
C ALA A 238 -23.91 6.08 -11.39
N SER A 239 -24.13 7.20 -12.08
CA SER A 239 -24.28 8.51 -11.45
C SER A 239 -25.75 8.94 -11.41
N TYR A 240 -26.22 9.49 -10.29
CA TYR A 240 -27.59 9.95 -10.10
C TYR A 240 -27.63 11.38 -9.54
N ASP A 241 -28.64 12.16 -9.93
CA ASP A 241 -28.90 13.48 -9.35
C ASP A 241 -29.67 13.37 -8.02
N ILE A 242 -29.74 14.47 -7.26
CA ILE A 242 -30.50 14.54 -6.01
C ILE A 242 -32.00 14.20 -6.17
N ARG A 243 -32.56 14.41 -7.37
CA ARG A 243 -33.98 14.13 -7.69
C ARG A 243 -34.22 12.68 -8.09
N GLY A 244 -33.20 11.83 -8.11
CA GLY A 244 -33.30 10.41 -8.45
C GLY A 244 -33.20 10.10 -9.94
N ASN A 245 -32.87 11.08 -10.79
CA ASN A 245 -32.64 10.86 -12.22
C ASN A 245 -31.29 10.20 -12.45
N PHE A 246 -31.26 9.21 -13.34
CA PHE A 246 -30.01 8.63 -13.82
C PHE A 246 -29.31 9.61 -14.76
N LEU A 247 -28.04 9.90 -14.50
CA LEU A 247 -27.24 10.80 -15.31
C LEU A 247 -26.48 10.04 -16.40
N LYS A 248 -25.57 9.16 -16.01
CA LYS A 248 -24.73 8.37 -16.93
C LYS A 248 -23.97 7.25 -16.23
N TRP A 249 -23.50 6.31 -17.02
CA TRP A 249 -22.40 5.41 -16.67
C TRP A 249 -21.08 6.12 -16.97
N GLN A 250 -20.13 6.08 -16.03
CA GLN A 250 -18.80 6.67 -16.23
C GLN A 250 -17.72 5.79 -15.60
N THR A 251 -16.53 5.78 -16.18
CA THR A 251 -15.35 5.18 -15.56
C THR A 251 -14.90 6.01 -14.38
N LEU A 252 -14.25 5.38 -13.40
CA LEU A 252 -13.62 6.13 -12.30
C LEU A 252 -12.26 6.73 -12.67
N GLU A 253 -11.67 6.30 -13.79
CA GLU A 253 -10.49 6.94 -14.40
C GLU A 253 -10.75 8.44 -14.60
N GLY A 254 -9.71 9.26 -14.42
CA GLY A 254 -9.80 10.73 -14.50
C GLY A 254 -10.14 11.44 -13.18
N GLY A 255 -10.15 10.72 -12.05
CA GLY A 255 -10.25 11.36 -10.74
C GLY A 255 -11.66 11.56 -10.19
N VAL A 256 -12.64 10.74 -10.60
CA VAL A 256 -14.06 10.96 -10.24
C VAL A 256 -14.30 10.93 -8.73
N LEU A 257 -13.65 10.04 -7.99
CA LEU A 257 -13.78 9.93 -6.53
C LEU A 257 -12.70 10.71 -5.77
N GLN A 258 -11.66 11.16 -6.48
CA GLN A 258 -10.54 11.89 -5.93
C GLN A 258 -10.86 13.39 -5.93
N LEU A 259 -11.18 13.96 -4.76
CA LEU A 259 -11.43 15.40 -4.63
C LEU A 259 -10.17 16.25 -4.87
N CYS A 260 -8.98 15.68 -4.69
CA CYS A 260 -7.72 16.38 -4.90
C CYS A 260 -7.35 16.46 -6.39
N PRO A 261 -7.16 17.67 -6.94
CA PRO A 261 -6.77 17.82 -8.34
C PRO A 261 -5.33 17.34 -8.56
N ASP A 262 -5.12 16.56 -9.62
CA ASP A 262 -3.80 16.15 -10.12
C ASP A 262 -3.90 15.84 -11.63
N THR A 263 -2.78 15.46 -12.23
CA THR A 263 -2.74 14.97 -13.62
C THR A 263 -3.46 13.62 -13.76
N GLU A 264 -4.11 13.41 -14.89
CA GLU A 264 -4.87 12.18 -15.17
C GLU A 264 -4.02 10.91 -15.02
N THR A 265 -2.75 10.95 -15.44
CA THR A 265 -1.81 9.82 -15.29
C THR A 265 -1.56 9.46 -13.83
N ARG A 266 -1.54 10.45 -12.93
CA ARG A 266 -1.33 10.21 -11.49
C ARG A 266 -2.62 9.73 -10.82
N LEU A 267 -3.76 10.33 -11.17
CA LEU A 267 -5.07 9.89 -10.66
C LEU A 267 -5.38 8.44 -11.08
N ASN A 268 -5.06 8.07 -12.32
CA ASN A 268 -5.29 6.73 -12.84
C ASN A 268 -4.38 5.67 -12.21
N ALA A 269 -3.26 6.07 -11.57
CA ALA A 269 -2.40 5.14 -10.85
C ALA A 269 -3.12 4.47 -9.66
N ALA A 270 -4.16 5.10 -9.11
CA ALA A 270 -5.01 4.52 -8.07
C ALA A 270 -5.68 3.20 -8.49
N TYR A 271 -5.96 3.02 -9.78
CA TYR A 271 -6.63 1.84 -10.31
C TYR A 271 -5.65 0.82 -10.92
N SER A 272 -4.35 0.97 -10.64
CA SER A 272 -3.32 0.00 -10.98
C SER A 272 -3.17 -1.03 -9.87
N PHE A 273 -3.54 -2.29 -10.14
CA PHE A 273 -3.44 -3.40 -9.22
C PHE A 273 -2.00 -3.57 -8.68
N GLY A 274 -1.89 -3.74 -7.37
CA GLY A 274 -0.61 -3.85 -6.65
C GLY A 274 0.13 -2.52 -6.44
N THR A 275 -0.46 -1.38 -6.82
CA THR A 275 0.13 -0.05 -6.59
C THR A 275 -0.57 0.66 -5.44
N THR A 276 0.09 0.77 -4.29
CA THR A 276 -0.45 1.53 -3.15
C THR A 276 -0.56 3.00 -3.52
N TYR A 277 -1.77 3.54 -3.45
CA TYR A 277 -2.05 4.93 -3.78
C TYR A 277 -2.45 5.70 -2.53
N GLN A 278 -1.90 6.89 -2.37
CA GLN A 278 -2.26 7.82 -1.32
C GLN A 278 -2.16 9.24 -1.85
N GLN A 279 -3.21 10.02 -1.62
CA GLN A 279 -3.33 11.41 -2.00
C GLN A 279 -4.03 12.18 -0.89
N ASN A 280 -3.37 13.22 -0.37
CA ASN A 280 -3.91 14.09 0.68
C ASN A 280 -3.75 15.54 0.21
N CYS A 281 -4.79 16.35 0.36
CA CYS A 281 -4.73 17.78 0.05
C CYS A 281 -5.69 18.59 0.92
N GLU A 282 -5.48 19.91 0.93
CA GLU A 282 -6.40 20.88 1.53
C GLU A 282 -7.14 21.62 0.43
N ILE A 283 -8.47 21.62 0.48
CA ILE A 283 -9.32 22.28 -0.51
C ILE A 283 -10.05 23.45 0.17
N PRO A 284 -9.99 24.67 -0.37
CA PRO A 284 -10.74 25.80 0.16
C PRO A 284 -12.25 25.58 -0.03
N ILE A 285 -13.05 25.96 0.97
CA ILE A 285 -14.52 25.75 0.93
C ILE A 285 -15.16 26.49 -0.25
N SER A 286 -14.70 27.69 -0.57
CA SER A 286 -15.16 28.46 -1.74
C SER A 286 -15.09 27.67 -3.04
N LYS A 287 -14.02 26.90 -3.25
CA LYS A 287 -13.86 26.03 -4.42
C LYS A 287 -14.82 24.84 -4.38
N ILE A 288 -14.99 24.19 -3.23
CA ILE A 288 -15.93 23.08 -3.06
C ILE A 288 -17.37 23.50 -3.43
N LEU A 289 -17.79 24.69 -3.01
CA LEU A 289 -19.12 25.22 -3.30
C LEU A 289 -19.36 25.52 -4.80
N ILE A 290 -18.29 25.90 -5.52
CA ILE A 290 -18.34 26.16 -6.97
C ILE A 290 -18.33 24.85 -7.76
N ASP A 291 -17.43 23.93 -7.40
CA ASP A 291 -17.22 22.67 -8.12
C ASP A 291 -18.36 21.66 -7.84
N PHE A 292 -18.97 21.70 -6.65
CA PHE A 292 -20.01 20.78 -6.20
C PHE A 292 -21.26 21.50 -5.65
N PRO A 293 -22.02 22.21 -6.51
CA PRO A 293 -23.19 22.98 -6.08
C PRO A 293 -24.37 22.09 -5.66
N THR A 294 -24.46 20.87 -6.18
CA THR A 294 -25.49 19.86 -5.86
C THR A 294 -24.84 18.48 -5.72
N PRO A 295 -25.30 17.63 -4.78
CA PRO A 295 -24.73 16.31 -4.59
C PRO A 295 -25.03 15.40 -5.78
N ILE A 296 -24.00 14.66 -6.20
CA ILE A 296 -24.10 13.56 -7.17
C ILE A 296 -23.87 12.25 -6.42
N PHE A 297 -24.71 11.27 -6.68
CA PHE A 297 -24.64 9.96 -6.06
C PHE A 297 -24.04 8.94 -7.00
N TYR A 298 -23.17 8.08 -6.47
CA TYR A 298 -22.44 7.06 -7.22
C TYR A 298 -22.75 5.67 -6.67
N ASP A 299 -23.19 4.77 -7.55
CA ASP A 299 -23.16 3.33 -7.31
C ASP A 299 -21.95 2.77 -8.05
N VAL A 300 -20.96 2.24 -7.32
CA VAL A 300 -19.68 1.79 -7.89
C VAL A 300 -19.72 0.29 -8.18
N TYR A 301 -19.15 -0.09 -9.32
CA TYR A 301 -19.03 -1.46 -9.78
C TYR A 301 -17.62 -1.74 -10.29
N LEU A 302 -17.19 -2.99 -10.14
CA LEU A 302 -15.97 -3.52 -10.75
C LEU A 302 -16.36 -4.33 -11.98
N GLU A 303 -15.83 -3.97 -13.14
CA GLU A 303 -15.94 -4.75 -14.36
C GLU A 303 -14.88 -5.86 -14.35
N TYR A 304 -15.31 -7.10 -14.55
CA TYR A 304 -14.42 -8.25 -14.62
C TYR A 304 -14.83 -9.18 -15.76
N ALA A 305 -13.85 -9.90 -16.31
CA ALA A 305 -14.08 -10.91 -17.33
C ALA A 305 -13.88 -12.30 -16.72
N ASP A 306 -14.79 -13.22 -17.04
CA ASP A 306 -14.66 -14.63 -16.70
C ASP A 306 -13.69 -15.34 -17.66
N GLU A 307 -13.33 -16.60 -17.37
CA GLU A 307 -12.42 -17.42 -18.20
C GLU A 307 -12.88 -17.50 -19.67
N ASN A 308 -14.21 -17.46 -19.89
CA ASN A 308 -14.84 -17.44 -21.21
C ASN A 308 -14.91 -16.05 -21.85
N GLN A 309 -14.17 -15.05 -21.35
CA GLN A 309 -14.17 -13.64 -21.79
C GLN A 309 -15.53 -12.92 -21.74
N HIS A 310 -16.50 -13.46 -20.98
CA HIS A 310 -17.76 -12.78 -20.76
C HIS A 310 -17.56 -11.66 -19.73
N GLN A 311 -18.05 -10.47 -20.05
CA GLN A 311 -17.95 -9.30 -19.18
C GLN A 311 -19.08 -9.28 -18.15
N TYR A 312 -18.70 -9.15 -16.89
CA TYR A 312 -19.60 -9.04 -15.75
C TYR A 312 -19.27 -7.78 -14.96
N ILE A 313 -20.26 -7.26 -14.24
CA ILE A 313 -20.10 -6.16 -13.29
C ILE A 313 -20.45 -6.64 -11.89
N LEU A 314 -19.56 -6.38 -10.93
CA LEU A 314 -19.79 -6.66 -9.52
C LEU A 314 -20.02 -5.35 -8.78
N ALA A 315 -21.13 -5.21 -8.05
CA ALA A 315 -21.35 -4.06 -7.19
C ALA A 315 -20.34 -4.05 -6.02
N VAL A 316 -19.64 -2.92 -5.85
CA VAL A 316 -18.62 -2.75 -4.81
C VAL A 316 -19.30 -2.35 -3.50
N PRO A 317 -19.18 -3.15 -2.42
CA PRO A 317 -19.73 -2.79 -1.12
C PRO A 317 -19.02 -1.57 -0.52
N VAL A 318 -19.77 -0.82 0.30
CA VAL A 318 -19.33 0.41 0.95
C VAL A 318 -19.45 0.28 2.47
N LEU A 319 -18.37 0.59 3.18
CA LEU A 319 -18.33 0.74 4.63
C LEU A 319 -18.41 2.24 4.99
N ASN A 320 -19.61 2.71 5.31
CA ASN A 320 -19.81 4.09 5.78
C ASN A 320 -19.52 4.19 7.29
N LEU A 321 -18.45 4.88 7.67
CA LEU A 321 -18.02 5.02 9.08
C LEU A 321 -18.97 5.89 9.93
N ASN A 322 -19.80 6.71 9.28
CA ASN A 322 -20.79 7.56 9.93
C ASN A 322 -22.16 6.88 10.07
N LEU A 323 -22.32 5.64 9.60
CA LEU A 323 -23.57 4.90 9.69
C LEU A 323 -23.89 4.57 11.15
N GLN A 324 -25.10 4.98 11.57
CA GLN A 324 -25.65 4.67 12.88
C GLN A 324 -26.78 3.66 12.77
N HIS A 325 -26.76 2.64 13.61
CA HIS A 325 -27.86 1.72 13.80
C HIS A 325 -28.31 1.79 15.26
N ASN A 326 -29.54 2.23 15.51
CA ASN A 326 -30.09 2.50 16.84
C ASN A 326 -29.18 3.39 17.70
N LYS A 327 -28.69 4.48 17.10
CA LYS A 327 -27.79 5.49 17.70
C LYS A 327 -26.37 5.00 18.04
N ILE A 328 -26.00 3.80 17.60
CA ILE A 328 -24.64 3.24 17.76
C ILE A 328 -23.93 3.26 16.41
N PHE A 329 -22.70 3.74 16.38
CA PHE A 329 -21.84 3.65 15.20
C PHE A 329 -21.32 2.22 15.03
N VAL A 330 -21.92 1.47 14.11
CA VAL A 330 -21.65 0.03 13.93
C VAL A 330 -20.37 -0.25 13.12
N ASN A 331 -19.98 0.68 12.25
CA ASN A 331 -18.89 0.51 11.29
C ASN A 331 -17.53 1.04 11.79
N GLN A 332 -17.42 1.45 13.06
CA GLN A 332 -16.16 1.93 13.66
C GLN A 332 -15.42 0.85 14.44
N ASP A 333 -16.06 -0.28 14.74
CA ASP A 333 -15.44 -1.40 15.45
C ASP A 333 -14.51 -2.18 14.49
N SER A 334 -13.39 -2.68 15.02
CA SER A 334 -12.47 -3.56 14.29
C SER A 334 -13.11 -4.89 13.84
N ASN A 335 -14.17 -5.35 14.51
CA ASN A 335 -14.81 -6.62 14.21
C ASN A 335 -15.80 -6.50 13.04
N SER A 336 -15.46 -7.14 11.92
CA SER A 336 -16.28 -7.15 10.71
C SER A 336 -17.65 -7.80 10.87
N GLY A 337 -17.86 -8.64 11.89
CA GLY A 337 -19.17 -9.21 12.20
C GLY A 337 -20.22 -8.18 12.67
N LYS A 338 -19.82 -6.97 13.04
CA LYS A 338 -20.75 -5.89 13.42
C LYS A 338 -21.02 -4.91 12.29
N TRP A 339 -20.36 -5.04 11.14
CA TRP A 339 -20.49 -4.06 10.07
C TRP A 339 -21.80 -4.20 9.30
N LEU A 340 -22.34 -3.05 8.89
CA LEU A 340 -23.44 -2.94 7.95
C LEU A 340 -22.91 -2.27 6.67
N LEU A 341 -22.95 -3.02 5.57
CA LEU A 341 -22.46 -2.57 4.27
C LEU A 341 -23.58 -1.89 3.48
N THR A 342 -23.24 -0.76 2.89
CA THR A 342 -24.09 -0.01 1.97
C THR A 342 -23.52 -0.04 0.56
N ARG A 343 -24.11 0.69 -0.38
CA ARG A 343 -23.71 0.67 -1.80
C ARG A 343 -23.50 2.05 -2.41
N ARG A 344 -24.42 2.97 -2.13
CA ARG A 344 -24.45 4.30 -2.74
C ARG A 344 -23.66 5.30 -1.91
N ILE A 345 -22.83 6.11 -2.56
CA ILE A 345 -22.04 7.17 -1.94
C ILE A 345 -22.26 8.51 -2.62
N PHE A 346 -21.86 9.59 -1.95
CA PHE A 346 -21.70 10.92 -2.54
C PHE A 346 -20.40 11.54 -1.99
N LEU A 347 -19.89 12.59 -2.63
CA LEU A 347 -18.64 13.23 -2.19
C LEU A 347 -18.89 14.50 -1.38
N VAL A 348 -19.82 15.34 -1.83
CA VAL A 348 -20.11 16.63 -1.21
C VAL A 348 -21.62 16.85 -1.20
N ASP A 349 -22.16 17.23 -0.05
CA ASP A 349 -23.51 17.73 0.11
C ASP A 349 -23.47 19.18 0.60
N ALA A 350 -23.79 20.08 -0.33
CA ALA A 350 -23.93 21.51 -0.11
C ALA A 350 -25.39 21.98 -0.09
N VAL A 351 -26.35 21.05 -0.09
CA VAL A 351 -27.79 21.35 -0.17
C VAL A 351 -28.46 21.20 1.19
N SER A 352 -28.16 20.15 1.96
CA SER A 352 -28.82 19.89 3.25
C SER A 352 -28.66 21.01 4.28
N GLY A 353 -27.55 21.73 4.25
CA GLY A 353 -27.26 22.82 5.20
C GLY A 353 -27.73 24.21 4.75
N ARG A 354 -28.42 24.34 3.60
CA ARG A 354 -29.04 25.61 3.20
C ARG A 354 -30.27 25.90 4.04
N GLU A 355 -30.41 27.15 4.45
CA GLU A 355 -31.56 27.60 5.24
C GLU A 355 -32.47 28.46 4.36
N ASN A 356 -33.78 28.22 4.46
CA ASN A 356 -34.89 28.93 3.80
C ASN A 356 -34.92 28.84 2.26
N ASP A 357 -33.89 29.34 1.56
CA ASP A 357 -33.84 29.44 0.10
C ASP A 357 -32.78 28.52 -0.52
N LEU A 358 -33.09 27.89 -1.66
CA LEU A 358 -32.12 27.09 -2.41
C LEU A 358 -30.94 27.91 -2.96
N GLY A 359 -31.07 29.24 -3.04
CA GLY A 359 -30.00 30.15 -3.50
C GLY A 359 -29.08 30.67 -2.39
N SER A 360 -29.39 30.40 -1.11
CA SER A 360 -28.56 30.86 0.01
C SER A 360 -27.29 30.01 0.17
N GLN A 361 -26.24 30.60 0.75
CA GLN A 361 -25.06 29.83 1.12
C GLN A 361 -25.40 28.84 2.24
N PRO A 362 -24.93 27.58 2.16
CA PRO A 362 -25.17 26.61 3.22
C PRO A 362 -24.45 27.02 4.50
N ARG A 363 -25.10 26.82 5.65
CA ARG A 363 -24.49 26.98 6.97
C ARG A 363 -23.55 25.82 7.29
N VAL A 364 -23.92 24.62 6.85
CA VAL A 364 -23.15 23.39 7.07
C VAL A 364 -23.00 22.68 5.74
N ILE A 365 -21.80 22.21 5.43
CA ILE A 365 -21.57 21.29 4.32
C ILE A 365 -21.07 19.95 4.84
N ARG A 366 -21.45 18.88 4.16
CA ARG A 366 -20.95 17.54 4.46
C ARG A 366 -20.03 17.11 3.34
N VAL A 367 -18.81 16.72 3.70
CA VAL A 367 -17.76 16.35 2.74
C VAL A 367 -17.21 14.98 3.10
N ALA A 368 -16.99 14.13 2.09
CA ALA A 368 -16.26 12.87 2.22
C ALA A 368 -14.77 13.18 2.40
N THR A 369 -14.32 13.22 3.65
CA THR A 369 -12.93 13.59 4.00
C THR A 369 -11.96 12.44 3.87
N GLN A 370 -12.44 11.20 3.95
CA GLN A 370 -11.64 10.01 3.75
C GLN A 370 -12.39 9.03 2.87
N VAL A 371 -11.77 8.67 1.75
CA VAL A 371 -12.24 7.61 0.86
C VAL A 371 -11.09 6.64 0.66
N SER A 372 -11.26 5.40 1.09
CA SER A 372 -10.24 4.37 0.92
C SER A 372 -10.81 3.14 0.23
N LEU A 373 -10.14 2.67 -0.81
CA LEU A 373 -10.45 1.42 -1.50
C LEU A 373 -9.49 0.33 -1.02
N SER A 374 -9.99 -0.71 -0.36
CA SER A 374 -9.19 -1.87 -0.01
C SER A 374 -9.51 -3.06 -0.91
N VAL A 375 -8.46 -3.78 -1.31
CA VAL A 375 -8.58 -5.01 -2.10
C VAL A 375 -7.88 -6.14 -1.36
N HIS A 376 -8.61 -7.20 -1.06
CA HIS A 376 -8.10 -8.37 -0.35
C HIS A 376 -7.81 -9.51 -1.32
N LEU A 377 -6.61 -10.09 -1.24
CA LEU A 377 -6.25 -11.27 -2.01
C LEU A 377 -6.85 -12.53 -1.37
N VAL A 378 -7.35 -13.45 -2.19
CA VAL A 378 -7.81 -14.76 -1.73
C VAL A 378 -6.58 -15.59 -1.35
N PRO A 379 -6.49 -16.10 -0.10
CA PRO A 379 -5.34 -16.87 0.34
C PRO A 379 -5.17 -18.15 -0.48
N ASN A 380 -3.92 -18.59 -0.64
CA ASN A 380 -3.55 -19.86 -1.30
C ASN A 380 -3.96 -20.00 -2.78
N THR A 381 -4.22 -18.90 -3.49
CA THR A 381 -4.51 -18.93 -4.92
C THR A 381 -3.26 -18.62 -5.76
N ILE A 382 -3.02 -19.41 -6.81
CA ILE A 382 -1.86 -19.26 -7.72
C ILE A 382 -2.08 -18.12 -8.72
N ASN A 383 -3.35 -17.79 -8.98
CA ASN A 383 -3.78 -16.91 -10.07
C ASN A 383 -4.10 -15.47 -9.63
N GLY A 384 -3.99 -15.17 -8.33
CA GLY A 384 -4.20 -13.83 -7.80
C GLY A 384 -5.66 -13.41 -7.75
N ASN A 385 -6.54 -14.34 -7.39
CA ASN A 385 -7.96 -14.05 -7.23
C ASN A 385 -8.14 -13.06 -6.09
N ILE A 386 -9.06 -12.12 -6.27
CA ILE A 386 -9.40 -11.11 -5.26
C ILE A 386 -10.81 -11.35 -4.74
N TYR A 387 -11.00 -11.00 -3.49
CA TYR A 387 -12.34 -10.78 -2.94
C TYR A 387 -12.94 -9.47 -3.49
N PRO A 388 -14.25 -9.25 -3.32
CA PRO A 388 -14.88 -7.99 -3.72
C PRO A 388 -14.16 -6.82 -3.05
N PRO A 389 -13.70 -5.81 -3.80
CA PRO A 389 -13.12 -4.62 -3.21
C PRO A 389 -14.09 -3.96 -2.23
N LEU A 390 -13.57 -3.28 -1.22
CA LEU A 390 -14.35 -2.56 -0.22
C LEU A 390 -14.02 -1.08 -0.29
N ILE A 391 -15.05 -0.23 -0.41
CA ILE A 391 -14.89 1.22 -0.28
C ILE A 391 -15.25 1.63 1.13
N THR A 392 -14.28 2.13 1.90
CA THR A 392 -14.54 2.75 3.20
C THR A 392 -14.61 4.26 3.03
N ILE A 393 -15.66 4.87 3.58
CA ILE A 393 -15.91 6.31 3.46
C ILE A 393 -16.20 6.92 4.83
N ALA A 394 -15.58 8.06 5.10
CA ALA A 394 -15.86 8.90 6.25
C ALA A 394 -16.29 10.29 5.79
N TYR A 395 -17.37 10.78 6.39
CA TYR A 395 -17.93 12.11 6.16
C TYR A 395 -17.69 12.99 7.40
N SER A 396 -17.44 14.27 7.15
CA SER A 396 -17.41 15.29 8.20
C SER A 396 -18.37 16.43 7.87
N ASP A 397 -19.05 16.91 8.90
CA ASP A 397 -19.89 18.12 8.85
C ASP A 397 -19.02 19.34 9.18
N ILE A 398 -19.04 20.34 8.30
CA ILE A 398 -18.21 21.54 8.41
C ILE A 398 -19.13 22.75 8.48
N ASP A 399 -19.07 23.46 9.62
CA ASP A 399 -19.75 24.74 9.82
C ASP A 399 -19.01 25.85 9.06
N ILE A 400 -19.73 26.48 8.12
CA ILE A 400 -19.22 27.60 7.33
C ILE A 400 -19.36 28.88 8.14
N LYS A 401 -18.22 29.42 8.57
CA LYS A 401 -18.13 30.77 9.17
C LYS A 401 -17.68 31.78 8.13
N ASP A 402 -16.59 31.45 7.43
CA ASP A 402 -15.99 32.25 6.36
C ASP A 402 -15.49 31.33 5.24
N ALA A 403 -16.20 31.29 4.11
CA ALA A 403 -15.89 30.35 3.01
C ALA A 403 -14.52 30.57 2.34
N ASN A 404 -13.94 31.76 2.47
CA ASN A 404 -12.67 32.13 1.82
C ASN A 404 -11.43 31.85 2.67
N SER A 405 -11.57 31.74 4.00
CA SER A 405 -10.44 31.49 4.92
C SER A 405 -10.36 30.04 5.39
N GLN A 406 -11.46 29.29 5.28
CA GLN A 406 -11.55 27.91 5.72
C GLN A 406 -11.17 26.92 4.59
N SER A 407 -10.37 25.92 4.95
CA SER A 407 -10.01 24.78 4.10
C SER A 407 -10.39 23.46 4.76
N VAL A 408 -10.57 22.42 3.94
CA VAL A 408 -10.94 21.07 4.36
C VAL A 408 -9.84 20.11 3.92
N LYS A 409 -9.35 19.30 4.86
CA LYS A 409 -8.43 18.20 4.57
C LYS A 409 -9.20 17.02 4.02
N VAL A 410 -8.84 16.57 2.83
CA VAL A 410 -9.42 15.37 2.21
C VAL A 410 -8.30 14.39 1.85
N SER A 411 -8.62 13.10 1.93
CA SER A 411 -7.69 12.00 1.68
C SER A 411 -8.36 10.91 0.84
N PHE A 412 -7.62 10.44 -0.17
CA PHE A 412 -7.99 9.29 -0.97
C PHE A 412 -6.85 8.26 -0.95
N SER A 413 -7.16 7.00 -0.68
CA SER A 413 -6.17 5.93 -0.68
C SER A 413 -6.66 4.63 -1.30
N VAL A 414 -5.73 3.85 -1.83
CA VAL A 414 -5.97 2.48 -2.31
C VAL A 414 -4.94 1.56 -1.67
N THR A 415 -5.42 0.56 -0.95
CA THR A 415 -4.59 -0.40 -0.20
C THR A 415 -4.88 -1.83 -0.66
N TYR A 416 -3.83 -2.65 -0.62
CA TYR A 416 -3.89 -4.06 -0.98
C TYR A 416 -3.51 -4.87 0.25
N GLU A 417 -4.33 -5.85 0.59
CA GLU A 417 -4.19 -6.62 1.82
C GLU A 417 -4.24 -8.12 1.54
N MET A 418 -3.52 -8.87 2.37
CA MET A 418 -3.46 -10.32 2.33
C MET A 418 -3.27 -10.85 3.74
N ASP A 419 -3.73 -12.06 4.00
CA ASP A 419 -3.41 -12.75 5.24
C ASP A 419 -1.93 -13.16 5.25
N HIS A 420 -1.22 -12.72 6.28
CA HIS A 420 0.20 -13.01 6.50
C HIS A 420 0.44 -13.96 7.68
N GLY A 421 -0.61 -14.59 8.22
CA GLY A 421 -0.52 -15.47 9.37
C GLY A 421 0.51 -16.59 9.20
N GLU A 422 0.51 -17.25 8.04
CA GLU A 422 1.47 -18.33 7.77
C GLU A 422 2.92 -17.85 7.73
N ALA A 423 3.18 -16.74 7.03
CA ALA A 423 4.52 -16.14 6.96
C ALA A 423 5.01 -15.73 8.35
N HIS A 424 4.12 -15.21 9.21
CA HIS A 424 4.49 -14.84 10.57
C HIS A 424 4.87 -16.07 11.42
N VAL A 425 4.07 -17.14 11.36
CA VAL A 425 4.37 -18.40 12.06
C VAL A 425 5.71 -18.98 11.59
N GLN A 426 6.00 -18.95 10.29
CA GLN A 426 7.28 -19.41 9.75
C GLN A 426 8.46 -18.58 10.27
N THR A 427 8.31 -17.25 10.36
CA THR A 427 9.36 -16.38 10.94
C THR A 427 9.61 -16.65 12.42
N ASP A 428 8.55 -16.90 13.20
CA ASP A 428 8.66 -17.19 14.64
C ASP A 428 9.33 -18.55 14.88
N ILE A 429 8.99 -19.56 14.06
CA ILE A 429 9.66 -20.88 14.09
C ILE A 429 11.14 -20.72 13.77
N ALA A 430 11.49 -19.97 12.72
CA ALA A 430 12.88 -19.72 12.35
C ALA A 430 13.67 -19.01 13.47
N LEU A 431 13.05 -18.03 14.13
CA LEU A 431 13.63 -17.33 15.27
C LEU A 431 13.87 -18.28 16.46
N GLY A 432 12.90 -19.14 16.78
CA GLY A 432 13.03 -20.13 17.84
C GLY A 432 14.15 -21.14 17.59
N VAL A 433 14.21 -21.71 16.39
CA VAL A 433 15.23 -22.72 16.02
C VAL A 433 16.63 -22.11 15.97
N LEU A 434 16.81 -21.01 15.24
CA LEU A 434 18.12 -20.36 15.12
C LEU A 434 18.57 -19.71 16.45
N GLY A 435 17.63 -19.20 17.24
CA GLY A 435 17.88 -18.71 18.60
C GLY A 435 18.40 -19.82 19.52
N GLY A 436 17.80 -21.01 19.48
CA GLY A 436 18.29 -22.18 20.22
C GLY A 436 19.71 -22.59 19.80
N LEU A 437 20.00 -22.60 18.50
CA LEU A 437 21.36 -22.85 17.99
C LEU A 437 22.36 -21.76 18.43
N ALA A 438 21.93 -20.49 18.52
CA ALA A 438 22.76 -19.40 19.03
C ALA A 438 23.12 -19.58 20.52
N VAL A 439 22.21 -20.11 21.34
CA VAL A 439 22.53 -20.46 22.74
C VAL A 439 23.62 -21.53 22.78
N LEU A 440 23.50 -22.60 22.00
CA LEU A 440 24.52 -23.66 21.97
C LEU A 440 25.88 -23.14 21.47
N ALA A 441 25.88 -22.35 20.40
CA ALA A 441 27.10 -21.74 19.86
C ALA A 441 27.78 -20.79 20.86
N SER A 442 27.01 -19.97 21.58
CA SER A 442 27.55 -19.06 22.60
C SER A 442 28.06 -19.79 23.84
N LEU A 443 27.43 -20.91 24.23
CA LEU A 443 27.95 -21.81 25.27
C LEU A 443 29.30 -22.40 24.88
N LEU A 444 29.44 -22.90 23.63
CA LEU A 444 30.70 -23.44 23.13
C LEU A 444 31.81 -22.38 23.09
N LYS A 445 31.50 -21.16 22.64
CA LYS A 445 32.44 -20.02 22.66
C LYS A 445 32.86 -19.66 24.09
N THR A 446 31.92 -19.68 25.03
CA THR A 446 32.19 -19.39 26.45
C THR A 446 33.07 -20.47 27.06
N ALA A 447 32.78 -21.76 26.81
CA ALA A 447 33.60 -22.87 27.27
C ALA A 447 35.03 -22.79 26.70
N GLY A 448 35.16 -22.51 25.40
CA GLY A 448 36.46 -22.30 24.77
C GLY A 448 37.23 -21.08 25.30
N TRP A 449 36.53 -20.02 25.69
CA TRP A 449 37.15 -18.86 26.35
C TRP A 449 37.55 -19.18 27.79
N LYS A 450 36.71 -19.89 28.56
CA LYS A 450 37.01 -20.28 29.94
C LYS A 450 38.23 -21.20 30.01
N ARG A 451 38.33 -22.15 29.07
CA ARG A 451 39.51 -23.02 28.91
C ARG A 451 40.79 -22.21 28.67
N ARG A 452 40.70 -21.10 27.93
CA ARG A 452 41.83 -20.19 27.64
C ARG A 452 42.24 -19.29 28.82
N ILE A 453 41.38 -19.15 29.83
CA ILE A 453 41.71 -18.43 31.08
C ILE A 453 42.29 -19.37 32.14
N GLY A 454 42.01 -20.68 32.06
CA GLY A 454 42.52 -21.67 33.01
C GLY A 454 41.84 -21.66 34.38
N SER A 455 40.68 -20.99 34.52
CA SER A 455 39.89 -21.00 35.77
C SER A 455 38.83 -22.11 35.73
N PRO A 456 38.70 -22.95 36.78
CA PRO A 456 37.70 -24.02 36.84
C PRO A 456 36.32 -23.56 37.35
N MET A 457 36.20 -22.40 38.03
CA MET A 457 34.95 -21.97 38.66
C MET A 457 34.09 -21.09 37.74
N ILE A 458 32.77 -21.24 37.78
CA ILE A 458 31.85 -20.38 37.03
C ILE A 458 31.63 -19.09 37.83
N ASP A 459 32.46 -18.09 37.56
CA ASP A 459 32.35 -16.76 38.19
C ASP A 459 31.31 -15.87 37.46
N LEU A 460 30.85 -14.79 38.11
CA LEU A 460 29.99 -13.76 37.49
C LEU A 460 30.57 -13.23 36.16
N GLN A 461 31.89 -13.10 36.07
CA GLN A 461 32.58 -12.71 34.83
C GLN A 461 32.31 -13.69 33.68
N THR A 462 32.17 -14.99 33.96
CA THR A 462 31.87 -16.03 32.97
C THR A 462 30.44 -15.86 32.46
N VAL A 463 29.49 -15.59 33.35
CA VAL A 463 28.09 -15.31 33.00
C VAL A 463 27.98 -14.06 32.12
N MET A 464 28.65 -12.97 32.51
CA MET A 464 28.65 -11.75 31.71
C MET A 464 29.29 -11.97 30.32
N LYS A 465 30.37 -12.76 30.24
CA LYS A 465 31.00 -13.10 28.96
C LYS A 465 30.06 -13.93 28.07
N PHE A 466 29.34 -14.89 28.66
CA PHE A 466 28.32 -15.66 27.96
C PHE A 466 27.24 -14.75 27.38
N LEU A 467 26.68 -13.83 28.19
CA LEU A 467 25.65 -12.91 27.72
C LEU A 467 26.11 -12.04 26.54
N VAL A 468 27.36 -11.58 26.55
CA VAL A 468 27.91 -10.79 25.44
C VAL A 468 28.11 -11.65 24.18
N TYR A 469 28.60 -12.88 24.31
CA TYR A 469 28.70 -13.80 23.17
C TYR A 469 27.32 -14.19 22.62
N TYR A 470 26.37 -14.44 23.51
CA TYR A 470 24.99 -14.74 23.16
C TYR A 470 24.33 -13.57 22.45
N ALA A 471 24.49 -12.33 22.94
CA ALA A 471 24.00 -11.13 22.27
C ALA A 471 24.54 -11.04 20.83
N GLY A 472 25.84 -11.31 20.63
CA GLY A 472 26.44 -11.30 19.31
C GLY A 472 25.91 -12.39 18.36
N ASP A 473 25.67 -13.59 18.86
CA ASP A 473 25.12 -14.69 18.06
C ASP A 473 23.63 -14.47 17.76
N LEU A 474 22.87 -13.98 18.73
CA LEU A 474 21.47 -13.59 18.57
C LEU A 474 21.32 -12.43 17.58
N ALA A 475 22.23 -11.46 17.58
CA ALA A 475 22.28 -10.39 16.58
C ALA A 475 22.42 -10.94 15.15
N ASN A 476 23.27 -11.95 14.96
CA ASN A 476 23.43 -12.60 13.66
C ASN A 476 22.15 -13.36 13.25
N VAL A 477 21.46 -13.99 14.20
CA VAL A 477 20.16 -14.64 13.94
C VAL A 477 19.13 -13.62 13.45
N PHE A 478 18.93 -12.52 14.19
CA PHE A 478 18.00 -11.47 13.76
C PHE A 478 18.40 -10.89 12.40
N PHE A 479 19.69 -10.68 12.16
CA PHE A 479 20.20 -10.21 10.88
C PHE A 479 19.86 -11.18 9.72
N ILE A 480 20.12 -12.48 9.87
CA ILE A 480 19.83 -13.47 8.83
C ILE A 480 18.33 -13.52 8.53
N ILE A 481 17.49 -13.52 9.57
CA ILE A 481 16.03 -13.57 9.42
C ILE A 481 15.51 -12.31 8.74
N THR A 482 15.95 -11.12 9.18
CA THR A 482 15.50 -9.84 8.59
C THR A 482 15.98 -9.66 7.15
N VAL A 483 17.21 -10.05 6.81
CA VAL A 483 17.69 -10.07 5.42
C VAL A 483 16.91 -11.09 4.58
N GLY A 484 16.70 -12.31 5.07
CA GLY A 484 15.98 -13.35 4.36
C GLY A 484 14.52 -12.96 4.07
N THR A 485 13.81 -12.44 5.07
CA THR A 485 12.42 -11.97 4.92
C THR A 485 12.34 -10.72 4.04
N GLY A 486 13.27 -9.78 4.14
CA GLY A 486 13.35 -8.63 3.24
C GLY A 486 13.56 -9.05 1.79
N LEU A 487 14.52 -9.94 1.53
CA LEU A 487 14.79 -10.48 0.19
C LEU A 487 13.61 -11.29 -0.35
N TYR A 488 12.93 -12.06 0.50
CA TYR A 488 11.70 -12.76 0.13
C TYR A 488 10.67 -11.78 -0.41
N TRP A 489 10.33 -10.73 0.34
CA TRP A 489 9.36 -9.73 -0.13
C TRP A 489 9.84 -8.99 -1.38
N LEU A 490 11.11 -8.62 -1.46
CA LEU A 490 11.67 -7.94 -2.62
C LEU A 490 11.53 -8.78 -3.90
N ILE A 491 11.91 -10.05 -3.85
CA ILE A 491 11.87 -10.94 -5.01
C ILE A 491 10.43 -11.33 -5.31
N PHE A 492 9.71 -11.86 -4.32
CA PHE A 492 8.38 -12.41 -4.53
C PHE A 492 7.32 -11.36 -4.76
N PHE A 493 7.49 -10.07 -4.43
CA PHE A 493 6.55 -9.02 -4.83
C PHE A 493 6.92 -8.42 -6.20
N LYS A 494 8.19 -8.03 -6.41
CA LYS A 494 8.61 -7.35 -7.65
C LYS A 494 8.80 -8.30 -8.84
N ALA A 495 9.07 -9.59 -8.64
CA ALA A 495 9.33 -10.55 -9.71
C ALA A 495 8.13 -11.42 -10.12
N GLN A 496 6.91 -11.07 -9.70
CA GLN A 496 5.71 -11.88 -9.96
C GLN A 496 5.27 -11.86 -11.42
N LYS A 497 4.94 -13.05 -11.95
CA LYS A 497 4.18 -13.19 -13.19
C LYS A 497 2.68 -13.22 -12.91
N SER A 498 2.21 -14.08 -12.01
CA SER A 498 0.87 -14.03 -11.42
C SER A 498 0.98 -13.50 -9.99
N VAL A 499 -0.01 -12.72 -9.55
CA VAL A 499 0.03 -12.11 -8.22
C VAL A 499 -0.33 -13.15 -7.16
N SER A 500 0.63 -13.56 -6.35
CA SER A 500 0.41 -14.52 -5.26
C SER A 500 0.66 -13.91 -3.88
N VAL A 501 1.43 -12.83 -3.82
CA VAL A 501 2.03 -12.30 -2.59
C VAL A 501 2.01 -10.76 -2.62
N LEU A 502 1.28 -10.11 -1.71
CA LEU A 502 1.17 -8.64 -1.53
C LEU A 502 1.99 -8.14 -0.33
N LEU A 503 2.43 -6.88 -0.35
CA LEU A 503 3.25 -6.33 0.74
C LEU A 503 2.49 -6.23 2.08
N PRO A 504 3.18 -6.43 3.24
CA PRO A 504 2.60 -6.19 4.55
C PRO A 504 2.19 -4.74 4.78
N MET A 505 1.15 -4.53 5.58
CA MET A 505 0.71 -3.19 5.98
C MET A 505 1.73 -2.49 6.88
N PRO A 506 1.77 -1.14 6.93
CA PRO A 506 2.71 -0.39 7.76
C PRO A 506 2.74 -0.80 9.24
N VAL A 507 1.58 -1.15 9.82
CA VAL A 507 1.47 -1.65 11.21
C VAL A 507 2.20 -2.98 11.41
N GLN A 508 2.16 -3.86 10.40
CA GLN A 508 2.86 -5.14 10.43
C GLN A 508 4.37 -4.95 10.21
N GLU A 509 4.77 -3.94 9.41
CA GLU A 509 6.18 -3.58 9.22
C GLU A 509 6.86 -3.10 10.52
N GLU A 510 6.12 -2.59 11.51
CA GLU A 510 6.71 -2.14 12.80
C GLU A 510 7.40 -3.27 13.57
N ARG A 511 6.85 -4.49 13.52
CA ARG A 511 7.50 -5.67 14.13
C ARG A 511 8.82 -5.99 13.45
N PHE A 512 8.84 -5.92 12.11
CA PHE A 512 10.05 -6.12 11.32
C PHE A 512 11.12 -5.06 11.66
N VAL A 513 10.75 -3.78 11.73
CA VAL A 513 11.66 -2.70 12.13
C VAL A 513 12.22 -2.91 13.53
N THR A 514 11.39 -3.41 14.45
CA THR A 514 11.83 -3.76 15.82
C THR A 514 12.90 -4.85 15.80
N TYR A 515 12.74 -5.89 14.98
CA TYR A 515 13.78 -6.94 14.84
C TYR A 515 15.09 -6.41 14.27
N VAL A 516 15.05 -5.51 13.28
CA VAL A 516 16.25 -4.83 12.76
C VAL A 516 16.92 -3.98 13.84
N GLY A 517 16.14 -3.25 14.63
CA GLY A 517 16.64 -2.48 15.78
C GLY A 517 17.31 -3.35 16.84
N CYS A 518 16.70 -4.48 17.20
CA CYS A 518 17.29 -5.47 18.11
C CYS A 518 18.60 -6.06 17.55
N ALA A 519 18.64 -6.38 16.25
CA ALA A 519 19.84 -6.87 15.59
C ALA A 519 20.99 -5.85 15.73
N PHE A 520 20.71 -4.58 15.43
CA PHE A 520 21.70 -3.51 15.54
C PHE A 520 22.20 -3.31 16.97
N ALA A 521 21.30 -3.19 17.95
CA ALA A 521 21.67 -2.94 19.35
C ALA A 521 22.57 -4.06 19.91
N LEU A 522 22.20 -5.31 19.67
CA LEU A 522 22.98 -6.47 20.10
C LEU A 522 24.31 -6.59 19.34
N LYS A 523 24.33 -6.26 18.03
CA LYS A 523 25.55 -6.25 17.23
C LYS A 523 26.52 -5.16 17.68
N ALA A 524 26.01 -3.98 18.02
CA ALA A 524 26.79 -2.87 18.56
C ALA A 524 27.47 -3.25 19.88
N LEU A 525 26.75 -3.95 20.77
CA LEU A 525 27.31 -4.48 22.01
C LEU A 525 28.42 -5.52 21.75
N GLN A 526 28.22 -6.44 20.80
CA GLN A 526 29.26 -7.39 20.39
C GLN A 526 30.48 -6.67 19.82
N PHE A 527 30.27 -5.70 18.93
CA PHE A 527 31.34 -4.93 18.29
C PHE A 527 32.15 -4.14 19.31
N LEU A 528 31.49 -3.42 20.23
CA LEU A 528 32.15 -2.64 21.27
C LEU A 528 32.99 -3.52 22.19
N HIS A 529 32.45 -4.67 22.62
CA HIS A 529 33.22 -5.64 23.42
C HIS A 529 34.45 -6.17 22.67
N LYS A 530 34.31 -6.43 21.37
CA LYS A 530 35.42 -6.89 20.53
C LYS A 530 36.47 -5.80 20.35
N LEU A 531 36.05 -4.55 20.13
CA LEU A 531 36.93 -3.39 20.06
C LEU A 531 37.72 -3.22 21.36
N ILE A 532 37.04 -3.26 22.52
CA ILE A 532 37.68 -3.20 23.85
C ILE A 532 38.69 -4.35 24.00
N SER A 533 38.29 -5.57 23.66
CA SER A 533 39.18 -6.72 23.74
C SER A 533 40.40 -6.62 22.81
N GLN A 534 40.34 -5.85 21.72
CA GLN A 534 41.44 -5.66 20.77
C GLN A 534 42.40 -4.54 21.19
N ILE A 535 41.91 -3.50 21.86
CA ILE A 535 42.74 -2.39 22.37
C ILE A 535 43.44 -2.72 23.68
N THR A 536 43.00 -3.74 24.42
CA THR A 536 43.60 -4.15 25.71
C THR A 536 44.59 -5.32 25.59
N ILE A 537 45.07 -5.63 24.40
CA ILE A 537 45.95 -6.80 24.20
C ILE A 537 47.37 -6.48 24.64
N ASP A 538 47.99 -7.42 25.33
CA ASP A 538 49.38 -7.28 25.76
C ASP A 538 50.30 -7.76 24.63
N VAL A 539 51.15 -6.86 24.14
CA VAL A 539 52.10 -7.12 23.04
C VAL A 539 53.51 -7.05 23.62
N PHE A 540 54.31 -8.08 23.36
CA PHE A 540 55.71 -8.16 23.76
C PHE A 540 56.60 -8.41 22.53
N PHE A 541 57.65 -7.62 22.38
CA PHE A 541 58.68 -7.83 21.37
C PHE A 541 59.91 -8.48 22.01
N ILE A 542 60.42 -9.54 21.41
CA ILE A 542 61.59 -10.26 21.86
C ILE A 542 62.65 -10.17 20.77
N ASP A 543 63.70 -9.38 21.02
CA ASP A 543 64.85 -9.24 20.11
C ASP A 543 65.90 -10.32 20.44
N TRP A 544 66.19 -11.18 19.46
CA TRP A 544 67.13 -12.30 19.60
C TRP A 544 68.58 -11.95 19.22
N GLU A 545 68.87 -10.72 18.82
CA GLU A 545 70.23 -10.33 18.48
C GLU A 545 71.12 -10.28 19.72
N ARG A 546 72.30 -10.87 19.59
CA ARG A 546 73.28 -10.89 20.66
C ARG A 546 74.17 -9.64 20.56
N PRO A 547 74.53 -9.02 21.70
CA PRO A 547 75.46 -7.91 21.69
C PRO A 547 76.81 -8.34 21.10
N LYS A 548 77.22 -7.72 19.98
CA LYS A 548 78.48 -8.01 19.30
C LYS A 548 79.61 -7.21 19.94
N GLY A 549 80.27 -7.82 20.93
CA GLY A 549 81.49 -7.31 21.54
C GLY A 549 81.33 -6.67 22.92
N LYS A 550 82.46 -6.34 23.54
CA LYS A 550 82.59 -5.75 24.87
C LYS A 550 83.32 -4.42 24.73
N VAL A 551 82.74 -3.35 25.27
CA VAL A 551 83.36 -2.02 25.36
C VAL A 551 83.80 -1.81 26.81
N LEU A 552 85.04 -1.34 26.98
CA LEU A 552 85.57 -0.97 28.29
C LEU A 552 84.98 0.39 28.65
N LYS A 553 84.09 0.42 29.64
CA LYS A 553 83.56 1.66 30.19
C LYS A 553 84.39 2.04 31.41
N ALA A 554 85.08 3.18 31.36
CA ALA A 554 85.68 3.77 32.55
C ALA A 554 84.55 4.26 33.45
N VAL A 555 84.52 3.77 34.69
CA VAL A 555 83.59 4.27 35.71
C VAL A 555 84.28 5.44 36.41
N GLU A 556 83.68 6.63 36.37
CA GLU A 556 84.14 7.74 37.21
C GLU A 556 83.92 7.36 38.68
N GLY A 557 85.01 7.15 39.42
CA GLY A 557 84.99 7.04 40.88
C GLY A 557 85.79 5.89 41.51
N GLU A 558 86.02 4.77 40.83
CA GLU A 558 86.87 3.69 41.35
C GLU A 558 87.62 3.02 40.19
N GLY A 559 88.94 2.83 40.34
CA GLY A 559 89.88 2.36 39.31
C GLY A 559 89.71 0.91 38.84
N GLY A 560 88.48 0.43 38.66
CA GLY A 560 88.14 -0.87 38.10
C GLY A 560 87.54 -0.75 36.70
N VAL A 561 88.24 -1.26 35.68
CA VAL A 561 87.70 -1.36 34.32
C VAL A 561 86.68 -2.49 34.26
N ARG A 562 85.38 -2.18 34.17
CA ARG A 562 84.34 -3.18 33.90
C ARG A 562 84.04 -3.24 32.41
N SER A 563 84.14 -4.45 31.85
CA SER A 563 83.74 -4.74 30.48
C SER A 563 82.21 -4.73 30.39
N ALA A 564 81.61 -3.72 29.74
CA ALA A 564 80.18 -3.68 29.43
C ALA A 564 79.95 -4.20 28.00
N THR A 565 78.91 -5.00 27.77
CA THR A 565 78.53 -5.45 26.42
C THR A 565 78.01 -4.29 25.58
N VAL A 566 78.33 -4.25 24.29
CA VAL A 566 77.78 -3.24 23.35
C VAL A 566 76.25 -3.38 23.31
N PRO A 567 75.48 -2.31 23.52
CA PRO A 567 74.01 -2.39 23.44
C PRO A 567 73.57 -2.68 22.01
N VAL A 568 72.57 -3.54 21.87
CA VAL A 568 71.95 -3.89 20.58
C VAL A 568 71.12 -2.70 20.06
N SER A 569 71.10 -2.51 18.75
CA SER A 569 70.34 -1.43 18.10
C SER A 569 68.83 -1.64 18.27
N ILE A 570 68.18 -0.69 18.93
CA ILE A 570 66.73 -0.70 19.19
C ILE A 570 65.88 -0.36 17.95
N TRP A 571 66.50 0.13 16.87
CA TRP A 571 65.81 0.53 15.64
C TRP A 571 64.98 -0.57 15.00
N ARG A 572 65.41 -1.83 15.07
CA ARG A 572 64.65 -2.96 14.54
C ARG A 572 63.32 -3.16 15.27
N THR A 573 63.33 -3.00 16.60
CA THR A 573 62.12 -3.05 17.42
C THR A 573 61.18 -1.91 17.08
N TYR A 574 61.71 -0.70 16.82
CA TYR A 574 60.91 0.42 16.34
C TYR A 574 60.27 0.14 14.98
N PHE A 575 61.00 -0.41 14.02
CA PHE A 575 60.45 -0.76 12.71
C PHE A 575 59.32 -1.79 12.82
N VAL A 576 59.52 -2.86 13.60
CA VAL A 576 58.47 -3.87 13.82
C VAL A 576 57.27 -3.27 14.57
N ALA A 577 57.50 -2.38 15.54
CA ALA A 577 56.43 -1.72 16.28
C ALA A 577 55.60 -0.77 15.40
N ASN A 578 56.24 -0.05 14.47
CA ASN A 578 55.56 0.82 13.50
C ASN A 578 54.67 0.01 12.56
N GLU A 579 55.20 -1.06 11.99
CA GLU A 579 54.45 -1.94 11.09
C GLU A 579 53.29 -2.63 11.84
N TRP A 580 53.50 -3.03 13.09
CA TRP A 580 52.42 -3.53 13.94
C TRP A 580 51.32 -2.48 14.15
N ASN A 581 51.68 -1.21 14.33
CA ASN A 581 50.70 -0.12 14.48
C ASN A 581 49.90 0.10 13.19
N GLU A 582 50.55 0.02 12.03
CA GLU A 582 49.90 0.16 10.72
C GLU A 582 48.87 -0.95 10.48
N ILE A 583 49.24 -2.22 10.70
CA ILE A 583 48.35 -3.36 10.41
C ILE A 583 47.13 -3.48 11.34
N GLN A 584 47.10 -2.76 12.47
CA GLN A 584 45.98 -2.83 13.43
C GLN A 584 44.63 -2.45 12.84
N THR A 585 44.62 -1.53 11.87
CA THR A 585 43.39 -0.99 11.27
C THR A 585 43.20 -1.41 9.81
N VAL A 586 44.10 -2.21 9.26
CA VAL A 586 43.99 -2.72 7.88
C VAL A 586 42.76 -3.62 7.76
N ARG A 587 41.95 -3.33 6.74
CA ARG A 587 40.74 -4.08 6.37
C ARG A 587 40.87 -4.57 4.93
N LYS A 588 40.26 -5.71 4.64
CA LYS A 588 40.05 -6.19 3.26
C LYS A 588 39.03 -5.33 2.52
N ILE A 589 38.06 -4.76 3.23
CA ILE A 589 37.00 -3.93 2.63
C ILE A 589 37.39 -2.47 2.76
N ASN A 590 37.41 -1.74 1.63
CA ASN A 590 37.59 -0.30 1.65
C ASN A 590 36.25 0.38 1.99
N SER A 591 36.21 1.04 3.15
CA SER A 591 35.03 1.73 3.70
C SER A 591 34.46 2.78 2.74
N LEU A 592 35.32 3.66 2.23
CA LEU A 592 34.92 4.75 1.36
C LEU A 592 34.34 4.20 0.06
N PHE A 593 35.03 3.22 -0.55
CA PHE A 593 34.56 2.59 -1.78
C PHE A 593 33.24 1.84 -1.58
N GLN A 594 33.08 1.13 -0.46
CA GLN A 594 31.83 0.44 -0.10
C GLN A 594 30.64 1.43 -0.06
N VAL A 595 30.77 2.52 0.72
CA VAL A 595 29.68 3.49 0.90
C VAL A 595 29.36 4.22 -0.40
N LEU A 596 30.36 4.67 -1.16
CA LEU A 596 30.15 5.37 -2.43
C LEU A 596 29.52 4.47 -3.48
N THR A 597 29.93 3.21 -3.57
CA THR A 597 29.38 2.26 -4.55
C THR A 597 27.93 1.91 -4.22
N VAL A 598 27.61 1.67 -2.94
CA VAL A 598 26.22 1.46 -2.50
C VAL A 598 25.35 2.67 -2.84
N LEU A 599 25.83 3.88 -2.53
CA LEU A 599 25.10 5.13 -2.82
C LEU A 599 24.91 5.34 -4.33
N PHE A 600 25.92 5.02 -5.15
CA PHE A 600 25.84 5.08 -6.61
C PHE A 600 24.72 4.18 -7.15
N PHE A 601 24.64 2.91 -6.71
CA PHE A 601 23.58 2.01 -7.16
C PHE A 601 22.19 2.44 -6.67
N LEU A 602 22.08 2.91 -5.42
CA LEU A 602 20.80 3.34 -4.85
C LEU A 602 20.25 4.60 -5.53
N GLU A 603 21.06 5.66 -5.65
CA GLU A 603 20.62 6.98 -6.11
C GLU A 603 20.84 7.21 -7.61
N VAL A 604 22.02 6.87 -8.15
CA VAL A 604 22.38 7.18 -9.55
C VAL A 604 21.79 6.16 -10.50
N VAL A 605 21.93 4.86 -10.20
CA VAL A 605 21.33 3.79 -11.03
C VAL A 605 19.83 3.68 -10.79
N GLY A 606 19.34 4.13 -9.61
CA GLY A 606 17.91 4.20 -9.31
C GLY A 606 17.33 2.96 -8.63
N PHE A 607 18.16 2.12 -7.98
CA PHE A 607 17.67 0.95 -7.23
C PHE A 607 16.71 1.33 -6.10
N LYS A 608 16.74 2.58 -5.62
CA LYS A 608 15.72 3.10 -4.69
C LYS A 608 14.29 2.93 -5.18
N ASN A 609 14.06 2.94 -6.50
CA ASN A 609 12.71 2.80 -7.07
C ASN A 609 12.15 1.38 -6.89
N LEU A 610 12.99 0.38 -6.60
CA LEU A 610 12.54 -0.96 -6.24
C LEU A 610 11.97 -1.02 -4.81
N ALA A 611 12.22 -0.01 -3.98
CA ALA A 611 11.66 0.09 -2.63
C ALA A 611 10.24 0.69 -2.59
N LEU A 612 9.71 1.14 -3.74
CA LEU A 612 8.36 1.70 -3.86
C LEU A 612 7.29 0.60 -3.77
N MET A 613 6.17 0.89 -3.12
CA MET A 613 5.00 -0.01 -3.01
C MET A 613 4.17 -0.05 -4.31
N ASP A 614 4.80 -0.42 -5.41
CA ASP A 614 4.13 -0.54 -6.70
C ASP A 614 4.50 -1.82 -7.46
N SER A 615 3.69 -2.19 -8.45
CA SER A 615 3.91 -3.42 -9.24
C SER A 615 5.08 -3.32 -10.21
N SER A 616 5.55 -2.10 -10.51
CA SER A 616 6.63 -1.94 -11.49
C SER A 616 8.02 -2.24 -10.90
N SER A 617 8.89 -2.82 -11.74
CA SER A 617 10.30 -3.08 -11.41
C SER A 617 11.26 -2.14 -12.16
N SER A 618 10.75 -1.03 -12.70
CA SER A 618 11.57 -0.10 -13.46
C SER A 618 12.51 0.68 -12.55
N LEU A 619 13.79 0.71 -12.90
CA LEU A 619 14.82 1.49 -12.20
C LEU A 619 14.70 3.00 -12.50
N SER A 620 14.12 3.37 -13.64
CA SER A 620 13.88 4.76 -14.03
C SER A 620 12.40 5.11 -13.96
N ARG A 621 12.09 6.35 -13.55
CA ARG A 621 10.73 6.89 -13.50
C ARG A 621 10.61 8.17 -14.31
N SER A 622 9.49 8.29 -15.01
CA SER A 622 9.09 9.53 -15.65
C SER A 622 8.62 10.55 -14.60
N PRO A 623 8.91 11.85 -14.75
CA PRO A 623 8.43 12.88 -13.82
C PRO A 623 6.91 12.97 -13.71
N SER A 624 6.18 12.55 -14.74
CA SER A 624 4.71 12.55 -14.81
C SER A 624 4.04 11.32 -14.17
N SER A 625 4.81 10.30 -13.78
CA SER A 625 4.25 9.10 -13.15
C SER A 625 4.08 9.29 -11.65
N TYR A 626 3.02 8.70 -11.10
CA TYR A 626 2.81 8.65 -9.66
C TYR A 626 3.96 7.89 -8.96
N VAL A 627 4.40 8.42 -7.82
CA VAL A 627 5.42 7.80 -6.96
C VAL A 627 4.70 7.29 -5.71
N ALA A 628 4.60 5.97 -5.59
CA ALA A 628 4.04 5.30 -4.42
C ALA A 628 4.88 5.56 -3.16
N PRO A 629 4.32 5.43 -1.95
CA PRO A 629 5.11 5.48 -0.72
C PRO A 629 6.15 4.34 -0.68
N TYR A 630 7.25 4.56 0.04
CA TYR A 630 8.28 3.55 0.25
C TYR A 630 7.84 2.51 1.30
N SER A 631 8.08 1.24 1.03
CA SER A 631 7.99 0.17 2.04
C SER A 631 9.27 0.10 2.85
N ARG A 632 9.15 0.00 4.17
CA ARG A 632 10.32 -0.13 5.06
C ARG A 632 11.05 -1.45 4.84
N ILE A 633 10.29 -2.53 4.58
CA ILE A 633 10.84 -3.86 4.30
C ILE A 633 11.62 -3.88 2.99
N LEU A 634 11.02 -3.38 1.90
CA LEU A 634 11.69 -3.36 0.59
C LEU A 634 12.92 -2.45 0.60
N ARG A 635 12.84 -1.31 1.29
CA ARG A 635 13.95 -0.37 1.43
C ARG A 635 15.13 -1.00 2.17
N TYR A 636 14.87 -1.70 3.27
CA TYR A 636 15.88 -2.50 3.97
C TYR A 636 16.46 -3.59 3.07
N ALA A 637 15.62 -4.33 2.34
CA ALA A 637 16.03 -5.44 1.51
C ALA A 637 16.98 -5.02 0.38
N VAL A 638 16.64 -3.95 -0.37
CA VAL A 638 17.50 -3.44 -1.45
C VAL A 638 18.84 -2.97 -0.90
N SER A 639 18.81 -2.24 0.22
CA SER A 639 20.01 -1.75 0.90
C SER A 639 20.92 -2.88 1.37
N ALA A 640 20.36 -3.86 2.09
CA ALA A 640 21.10 -5.01 2.60
C ALA A 640 21.65 -5.88 1.47
N ALA A 641 20.88 -6.11 0.40
CA ALA A 641 21.31 -6.89 -0.76
C ALA A 641 22.51 -6.25 -1.45
N LEU A 642 22.45 -4.95 -1.75
CA LEU A 642 23.55 -4.22 -2.38
C LEU A 642 24.78 -4.18 -1.49
N TRP A 643 24.60 -3.89 -0.20
CA TRP A 643 25.71 -3.83 0.75
C TRP A 643 26.45 -5.17 0.87
N LEU A 644 25.70 -6.28 1.00
CA LEU A 644 26.27 -7.62 1.05
C LEU A 644 26.92 -8.02 -0.27
N ALA A 645 26.27 -7.78 -1.40
CA ALA A 645 26.82 -8.13 -2.72
C ALA A 645 28.16 -7.42 -2.97
N ILE A 646 28.21 -6.10 -2.75
CA ILE A 646 29.43 -5.31 -2.95
C ILE A 646 30.52 -5.73 -1.94
N GLY A 647 30.14 -5.97 -0.67
CA GLY A 647 31.08 -6.42 0.36
C GLY A 647 31.68 -7.79 0.06
N ILE A 648 30.87 -8.75 -0.41
CA ILE A 648 31.32 -10.08 -0.82
C ILE A 648 32.24 -9.98 -2.04
N ILE A 649 31.89 -9.18 -3.05
CA ILE A 649 32.73 -8.96 -4.23
C ILE A 649 34.09 -8.39 -3.82
N GLN A 650 34.13 -7.41 -2.91
CA GLN A 650 35.40 -6.88 -2.39
C GLN A 650 36.21 -7.95 -1.66
N ILE A 651 35.60 -8.71 -0.75
CA ILE A 651 36.32 -9.78 -0.03
C ILE A 651 36.89 -10.80 -1.01
N VAL A 652 36.11 -11.25 -2.00
CA VAL A 652 36.57 -12.21 -3.01
C VAL A 652 37.69 -11.61 -3.86
N PHE A 653 37.57 -10.35 -4.28
CA PHE A 653 38.62 -9.66 -5.02
C PHE A 653 39.92 -9.57 -4.23
N PHE A 654 39.86 -9.15 -2.96
CA PHE A 654 41.03 -9.04 -2.11
C PHE A 654 41.67 -10.39 -1.81
N ALA A 655 40.88 -11.40 -1.46
CA ALA A 655 41.38 -12.72 -1.10
C ALA A 655 41.96 -13.50 -2.31
N VAL A 656 41.32 -13.42 -3.47
CA VAL A 656 41.71 -14.21 -4.66
C VAL A 656 42.77 -13.49 -5.49
N PHE A 657 42.64 -12.17 -5.67
CA PHE A 657 43.51 -11.42 -6.57
C PHE A 657 44.54 -10.57 -5.83
N TYR A 658 44.11 -9.70 -4.91
CA TYR A 658 45.02 -8.73 -4.28
C TYR A 658 46.09 -9.42 -3.43
N GLU A 659 45.69 -10.28 -2.50
CA GLU A 659 46.59 -11.00 -1.58
C GLU A 659 47.52 -11.96 -2.34
N ARG A 660 47.05 -12.53 -3.46
CA ARG A 660 47.82 -13.52 -4.21
C ARG A 660 48.82 -12.93 -5.19
N PHE A 661 48.48 -11.81 -5.84
CA PHE A 661 49.28 -11.25 -6.94
C PHE A 661 49.93 -9.90 -6.63
N ILE A 662 49.42 -9.14 -5.65
CA ILE A 662 49.90 -7.77 -5.38
C ILE A 662 50.64 -7.75 -4.05
N GLU A 663 49.92 -7.89 -2.94
CA GLU A 663 50.48 -7.67 -1.61
C GLU A 663 49.67 -8.37 -0.52
N ASP A 664 50.36 -9.15 0.31
CA ASP A 664 49.84 -9.69 1.56
C ASP A 664 50.54 -9.01 2.74
N LYS A 665 49.87 -7.99 3.31
CA LYS A 665 50.37 -7.21 4.46
C LYS A 665 50.63 -8.08 5.69
N ILE A 666 49.84 -9.13 5.90
CA ILE A 666 50.00 -10.00 7.07
C ILE A 666 51.24 -10.86 6.90
N ARG A 667 51.46 -11.41 5.69
CA ARG A 667 52.66 -12.19 5.39
C ARG A 667 53.93 -11.33 5.42
N GLN A 668 53.89 -10.14 4.84
CA GLN A 668 55.01 -9.19 4.89
C GLN A 668 55.42 -8.84 6.33
N PHE A 669 54.45 -8.67 7.24
CA PHE A 669 54.74 -8.42 8.64
C PHE A 669 55.48 -9.61 9.30
N VAL A 670 55.06 -10.85 9.01
CA VAL A 670 55.73 -12.06 9.49
C VAL A 670 57.14 -12.16 8.91
N ASP A 671 57.29 -11.90 7.61
CA ASP A 671 58.58 -11.88 6.93
C ASP A 671 59.52 -10.81 7.54
N LEU A 672 59.00 -9.61 7.85
CA LEU A 672 59.77 -8.56 8.52
C LEU A 672 60.23 -8.96 9.93
N CYS A 673 59.37 -9.61 10.70
CA CYS A 673 59.72 -10.14 12.02
C CYS A 673 60.88 -11.16 11.90
N SER A 674 60.79 -12.06 10.91
CA SER A 674 61.81 -13.07 10.64
C SER A 674 63.16 -12.46 10.22
N MET A 675 63.14 -11.46 9.32
CA MET A 675 64.34 -10.77 8.84
C MET A 675 64.98 -9.89 9.92
N SER A 676 64.17 -9.32 10.81
CA SER A 676 64.64 -8.46 11.91
C SER A 676 65.15 -9.25 13.12
N ASN A 677 64.99 -10.58 13.12
CA ASN A 677 65.29 -11.47 14.25
C ASN A 677 64.52 -11.09 15.53
N ILE A 678 63.27 -10.66 15.37
CA ILE A 678 62.37 -10.26 16.46
C ILE A 678 61.15 -11.17 16.44
N SER A 679 60.84 -11.81 17.56
CA SER A 679 59.58 -12.52 17.72
C SER A 679 58.56 -11.67 18.47
N VAL A 680 57.29 -11.78 18.06
CA VAL A 680 56.18 -11.04 18.67
C VAL A 680 55.33 -12.01 19.46
N PHE A 681 55.15 -11.74 20.75
CA PHE A 681 54.29 -12.51 21.62
C PHE A 681 53.07 -11.68 22.02
N LEU A 682 51.88 -12.17 21.63
CA LEU A 682 50.60 -11.50 21.83
C LEU A 682 49.79 -12.26 22.88
N LEU A 683 49.59 -11.67 24.04
CA LEU A 683 48.73 -12.23 25.09
C LEU A 683 47.31 -11.69 24.93
N SER A 684 46.43 -12.51 24.33
CA SER A 684 45.01 -12.18 24.19
C SER A 684 44.23 -12.45 25.48
N HIS A 685 44.63 -13.48 26.23
CA HIS A 685 44.10 -13.83 27.55
C HIS A 685 45.25 -14.24 28.48
N LYS A 686 44.98 -14.33 29.80
CA LYS A 686 46.00 -14.66 30.82
C LYS A 686 46.83 -15.90 30.51
N CYS A 687 46.21 -16.95 29.94
CA CYS A 687 46.87 -18.23 29.66
C CYS A 687 46.82 -18.59 28.17
N PHE A 688 46.52 -17.63 27.29
CA PHE A 688 46.43 -17.89 25.85
C PHE A 688 46.95 -16.69 25.06
N GLY A 689 47.86 -16.97 24.14
CA GLY A 689 48.47 -15.99 23.28
C GLY A 689 48.92 -16.57 21.96
N TYR A 690 49.35 -15.69 21.07
CA TYR A 690 49.91 -16.03 19.77
C TYR A 690 51.41 -15.72 19.81
N TYR A 691 52.21 -16.69 19.36
CA TYR A 691 53.64 -16.51 19.17
C TYR A 691 53.92 -16.43 17.67
N ILE A 692 54.31 -15.25 17.21
CA ILE A 692 54.61 -14.98 15.82
C ILE A 692 56.10 -15.28 15.62
N HIS A 693 56.37 -16.47 15.09
CA HIS A 693 57.71 -16.91 14.69
C HIS A 693 57.70 -17.75 13.41
N ASP A 694 56.53 -18.31 13.01
CA ASP A 694 56.36 -19.11 11.80
C ASP A 694 54.91 -19.07 11.25
N GLU A 695 54.69 -19.57 10.02
CA GLU A 695 53.58 -19.41 9.01
C GLU A 695 52.08 -19.30 9.41
N GLY A 696 51.72 -19.19 10.70
CA GLY A 696 50.32 -19.18 11.15
C GLY A 696 49.62 -17.81 11.14
N TYR A 697 48.57 -17.65 10.32
CA TYR A 697 47.71 -16.44 10.25
C TYR A 697 46.71 -16.27 11.42
N SER A 698 46.79 -17.09 12.47
CA SER A 698 45.78 -17.15 13.55
C SER A 698 45.69 -15.86 14.40
N PHE A 699 46.78 -15.07 14.44
CA PHE A 699 46.83 -13.78 15.13
C PHE A 699 45.98 -12.70 14.44
N SER A 700 45.58 -12.87 13.17
CA SER A 700 44.71 -11.92 12.46
C SER A 700 43.37 -11.67 13.16
N SER A 701 42.92 -12.60 14.01
CA SER A 701 41.73 -12.46 14.86
C SER A 701 41.81 -11.30 15.88
N VAL A 702 43.02 -10.85 16.20
CA VAL A 702 43.32 -9.68 17.04
C VAL A 702 43.23 -8.35 16.26
N LEU A 703 43.32 -8.42 14.93
CA LEU A 703 43.28 -7.27 14.03
C LEU A 703 41.86 -7.09 13.46
N TYR A 704 41.64 -6.00 12.72
CA TYR A 704 40.41 -5.83 11.94
C TYR A 704 40.33 -6.84 10.79
N TYR A 705 41.46 -7.14 10.15
CA TYR A 705 41.60 -8.09 9.04
C TYR A 705 40.94 -9.47 9.25
N GLY A 706 40.98 -10.03 10.47
CA GLY A 706 40.36 -11.33 10.78
C GLY A 706 38.85 -11.27 11.09
N ASN A 707 38.25 -10.08 11.06
CA ASN A 707 36.92 -9.83 11.62
C ASN A 707 35.95 -9.10 10.67
N GLU A 708 36.24 -9.15 9.36
CA GLU A 708 35.49 -8.44 8.31
C GLU A 708 33.99 -8.69 8.36
N ALA A 709 33.55 -9.93 8.54
CA ALA A 709 32.11 -10.24 8.62
C ALA A 709 31.42 -9.53 9.79
N THR A 710 32.10 -9.34 10.93
CA THR A 710 31.51 -8.61 12.07
C THR A 710 31.40 -7.12 11.76
N LEU A 711 32.44 -6.55 11.16
CA LEU A 711 32.50 -5.14 10.78
C LEU A 711 31.48 -4.82 9.68
N LEU A 712 31.43 -5.64 8.63
CA LEU A 712 30.50 -5.50 7.51
C LEU A 712 29.04 -5.53 7.96
N VAL A 713 28.67 -6.47 8.83
CA VAL A 713 27.29 -6.57 9.36
C VAL A 713 26.97 -5.39 10.28
N PHE A 714 27.92 -4.93 11.09
CA PHE A 714 27.72 -3.76 11.94
C PHE A 714 27.51 -2.49 11.09
N ASP A 715 28.38 -2.27 10.11
CA ASP A 715 28.31 -1.14 9.18
C ASP A 715 26.98 -1.14 8.38
N LEU A 716 26.55 -2.33 7.90
CA LEU A 716 25.27 -2.51 7.21
C LEU A 716 24.08 -2.19 8.12
N LEU A 717 24.04 -2.76 9.33
CA LEU A 717 22.94 -2.55 10.26
C LEU A 717 22.85 -1.08 10.69
N PHE A 718 23.99 -0.41 10.89
CA PHE A 718 24.03 1.02 11.17
C PHE A 718 23.44 1.83 10.00
N PHE A 719 23.89 1.57 8.77
CA PHE A 719 23.34 2.20 7.57
C PHE A 719 21.82 2.02 7.47
N CYS A 720 21.33 0.79 7.61
CA CYS A 720 19.92 0.47 7.51
C CYS A 720 19.08 1.11 8.62
N VAL A 721 19.55 1.14 9.87
CA VAL A 721 18.80 1.77 10.98
C VAL A 721 18.69 3.29 10.77
N VAL A 722 19.78 3.93 10.34
CA VAL A 722 19.77 5.37 10.02
C VAL A 722 18.85 5.65 8.84
N ASP A 723 18.88 4.82 7.79
CA ASP A 723 17.99 4.97 6.64
C ASP A 723 16.51 4.75 7.01
N LEU A 724 16.19 3.76 7.85
CA LEU A 724 14.82 3.54 8.33
C LEU A 724 14.29 4.70 9.19
N ALA A 725 15.17 5.36 9.95
CA ALA A 725 14.82 6.51 10.78
C ALA A 725 14.66 7.81 9.97
N CYS A 726 15.58 8.08 9.04
CA CYS A 726 15.63 9.35 8.31
C CYS A 726 14.99 9.30 6.92
N GLN A 727 14.72 8.11 6.39
CA GLN A 727 14.26 7.85 5.01
C GLN A 727 15.13 8.54 3.95
N ASN A 728 16.44 8.63 4.19
CA ASN A 728 17.40 9.30 3.32
C ASN A 728 18.72 8.51 3.21
N PHE A 729 18.98 7.95 2.03
CA PHE A 729 20.18 7.15 1.77
C PHE A 729 21.47 7.97 1.83
N ILE A 730 21.46 9.23 1.38
CA ILE A 730 22.64 10.11 1.39
C ILE A 730 23.08 10.39 2.83
N LEU A 731 22.13 10.74 3.70
CA LEU A 731 22.40 10.98 5.11
C LEU A 731 22.90 9.70 5.80
N ALA A 732 22.26 8.56 5.52
CA ALA A 732 22.69 7.27 6.05
C ALA A 732 24.12 6.90 5.62
N SER A 733 24.46 7.09 4.34
CA SER A 733 25.81 6.87 3.81
C SER A 733 26.85 7.75 4.51
N PHE A 734 26.57 9.06 4.64
CA PHE A 734 27.49 9.99 5.29
C PHE A 734 27.74 9.63 6.76
N LEU A 735 26.67 9.36 7.52
CA LEU A 735 26.79 8.98 8.93
C LEU A 735 27.51 7.65 9.11
N THR A 736 27.29 6.69 8.21
CA THR A 736 27.97 5.38 8.26
C THR A 736 29.47 5.54 8.00
N TYR A 737 29.85 6.37 7.03
CA TYR A 737 31.26 6.67 6.78
C TYR A 737 31.91 7.38 7.99
N LEU A 738 31.24 8.39 8.56
CA LEU A 738 31.72 9.10 9.75
C LEU A 738 31.91 8.14 10.95
N GLN A 739 30.96 7.24 11.17
CA GLN A 739 31.03 6.22 12.21
C GLN A 739 32.26 5.31 12.02
N GLN A 740 32.56 4.88 10.79
CA GLN A 740 33.72 4.05 10.50
C GLN A 740 35.03 4.79 10.76
N GLU A 741 35.13 6.06 10.35
CA GLU A 741 36.29 6.90 10.59
C GLU A 741 36.56 7.12 12.08
N ILE A 742 35.51 7.38 12.86
CA ILE A 742 35.62 7.53 14.32
C ILE A 742 36.17 6.26 14.96
N PHE A 743 35.63 5.08 14.62
CA PHE A 743 36.12 3.83 15.21
C PHE A 743 37.53 3.47 14.75
N ARG A 744 37.89 3.77 13.50
CA ARG A 744 39.27 3.63 12.99
C ARG A 744 40.23 4.52 13.78
N TYR A 745 39.87 5.78 13.98
CA TYR A 745 40.66 6.74 14.75
C TYR A 745 40.83 6.27 16.21
N ILE A 746 39.75 5.87 16.89
CA ILE A 746 39.79 5.35 18.25
C ILE A 746 40.71 4.12 18.33
N ARG A 747 40.59 3.18 17.38
CA ARG A 747 41.42 1.97 17.35
C ARG A 747 42.90 2.30 17.19
N ASN A 748 43.24 3.21 16.27
CA ASN A 748 44.62 3.61 16.01
C ASN A 748 45.21 4.35 17.23
N THR A 749 44.55 5.39 17.73
CA THR A 749 45.08 6.20 18.85
C THR A 749 45.20 5.41 20.15
N VAL A 750 44.19 4.61 20.51
CA VAL A 750 44.25 3.83 21.75
C VAL A 750 45.15 2.61 21.59
N GLY A 751 45.18 2.00 20.40
CA GLY A 751 46.10 0.90 20.07
C GLY A 751 47.55 1.33 20.17
N GLN A 752 47.91 2.48 19.60
CA GLN A 752 49.25 3.07 19.69
C GLN A 752 49.65 3.34 21.15
N LYS A 753 48.76 3.96 21.94
CA LYS A 753 49.02 4.22 23.37
C LYS A 753 49.24 2.94 24.16
N ASN A 754 48.43 1.91 23.91
CA ASN A 754 48.61 0.62 24.55
C ASN A 754 49.92 -0.06 24.12
N LEU A 755 50.28 0.01 22.84
CA LEU A 755 51.55 -0.51 22.34
C LEU A 755 52.75 0.13 23.05
N VAL A 756 52.79 1.47 23.13
CA VAL A 756 53.82 2.24 23.86
C VAL A 756 53.91 1.78 25.31
N SER A 757 52.77 1.71 26.00
CA SER A 757 52.72 1.35 27.41
C SER A 757 53.22 -0.07 27.69
N LYS A 758 52.99 -1.02 26.76
CA LYS A 758 53.32 -2.44 26.96
C LYS A 758 54.72 -2.80 26.50
N THR A 759 55.25 -2.10 25.51
CA THR A 759 56.54 -2.40 24.88
C THR A 759 57.67 -1.48 25.33
N LEU A 760 57.37 -0.43 26.13
CA LEU A 760 58.32 0.61 26.58
C LEU A 760 59.00 1.36 25.43
N VAL A 761 58.42 1.29 24.23
CA VAL A 761 58.84 1.98 23.01
C VAL A 761 58.38 3.42 23.10
N ASP A 762 59.29 4.39 22.94
CA ASP A 762 58.93 5.82 22.96
C ASP A 762 57.96 6.18 21.81
N GLN A 763 56.85 6.83 22.18
CA GLN A 763 55.77 7.21 21.28
C GLN A 763 56.23 8.05 20.08
N ARG A 764 57.30 8.86 20.22
CA ARG A 764 57.79 9.74 19.15
C ARG A 764 58.28 9.00 17.90
N PHE A 765 58.59 7.72 18.05
CA PHE A 765 59.09 6.88 16.96
C PHE A 765 57.98 6.05 16.29
N LEU A 766 56.77 6.04 16.85
CA LEU A 766 55.57 5.44 16.25
C LEU A 766 54.88 6.50 15.37
N ILE A 767 55.09 6.39 14.06
CA ILE A 767 54.55 7.32 13.04
C ILE A 767 53.23 6.78 12.49
#